data_AF-A0A9W9J9E7-F1
#
_entry.id   AF-A0A9W9J9E7-F1
#
_cell.length_a   1.000
_cell.length_b   1.000
_cell.length_c   1.000
_cell.angle_alpha   90.00
_cell.angle_beta   90.00
_cell.angle_gamma   90.00
#
_symmetry.space_group_name_H-M   'P 1'
#
loop_
_entity.id
_entity.type
_entity.pdbx_description
1 polymer ?
#
loop_
_entity_poly.entity_id
_entity_poly.type
_entity_poly.pdbx_seq_one_letter_code
_entity_poly.pdbx_strand_id
1 'polypeptide(L)'
;MAATTLRAATHRLTTTPVDQLPSIALFLATSLSDCAELLSAPQTQKPGKSDSENAIQVHKLKTRLASLLQDRSVEGRWTAVLLVKATVEAGQWEILRGYEPIVRSLIGILAKPDPVSTKKMCIITLTRIFHLTYQYPTLVREITTPHLPAFVNAALNLVATLQKVQGGSIREPKPSTPFMETVLHAILELVPRHPTIFRPFASQLRSLVTSILSFQPPVFYPEPVIDVAEQLLVSLHKCAPKDKSGSSWNEDCRSTIVSAHRSADFVLRSVKEQWESVDSTLTAPRQNYNKGVSMDAPDDLGLHSWKGMHAGADRLIALLQILSGFISMPSATAVALPLGPTLDLISRLSSVTVPTGAEASSSGVQVNPQIGREEREMLYAELPRIHVACMDVLAHVVIVLENSAAPLTQTMVEQVTWVFRNERFSRDVRMAAYDLLSSLVSVNGSAMTKQTVTPIIPVIRACCSDLLPVPGDSVVEAKAQSDPKSKSKQGQSAVNADSFLNPNLQKAGQSQNVHRFPDLERAASELLQSVLAYVPSELLASVRTDIDRTIILTADKDAMLASVLNPIPAIKGRAAGASIIPFLVQAHSDQMEVEALVRPRMPVLMTAPELDSFADEEDEEDEEENEEMADEPYQVTSKTSDFLKEPVATSTVTQRAEPAAPLHKRTYVDEITAQPASLTSALKEPVQTKKARFEESVSSNNAPSMNQPSAMITQVSSSISQPAKIEATSGPKPVQVTSQVSSTSVAPQVPAEASAAVDDSDDELPTLNMDPDTEDEDDDDEDVNMGG
;
A
#
# COMPACT_ATOMS: atom_id res chain seq x y z
N MET A 1 -29.15 -12.29 -31.37
CA MET A 1 -29.27 -10.86 -31.78
C MET A 1 -27.92 -10.19 -32.01
N ALA A 2 -26.86 -10.51 -31.27
CA ALA A 2 -25.52 -9.93 -31.42
C ALA A 2 -25.00 -9.82 -32.87
N ALA A 3 -25.19 -10.82 -33.74
CA ALA A 3 -24.65 -10.78 -35.12
C ALA A 3 -25.25 -9.65 -35.98
N THR A 4 -26.53 -9.31 -35.77
CA THR A 4 -27.16 -8.16 -36.41
C THR A 4 -26.68 -6.84 -35.80
N THR A 5 -26.44 -6.79 -34.48
CA THR A 5 -25.88 -5.62 -33.79
C THR A 5 -24.45 -5.32 -34.27
N LEU A 6 -23.57 -6.33 -34.31
CA LEU A 6 -22.19 -6.21 -34.80
C LEU A 6 -22.14 -5.73 -36.26
N ARG A 7 -23.01 -6.28 -37.13
CA ARG A 7 -23.12 -5.84 -38.53
C ARG A 7 -23.59 -4.39 -38.64
N ALA A 8 -24.56 -3.97 -37.81
CA ALA A 8 -25.06 -2.60 -37.78
C ALA A 8 -24.05 -1.59 -37.21
N ALA A 9 -23.32 -1.95 -36.14
CA ALA A 9 -22.26 -1.14 -35.56
C ALA A 9 -21.09 -0.96 -36.55
N THR A 10 -20.65 -2.05 -37.19
CA THR A 10 -19.61 -2.01 -38.22
C THR A 10 -20.04 -1.15 -39.42
N HIS A 11 -21.29 -1.27 -39.87
CA HIS A 11 -21.84 -0.43 -40.93
C HIS A 11 -21.83 1.06 -40.53
N ARG A 12 -22.33 1.42 -39.34
CA ARG A 12 -22.31 2.80 -38.84
C ARG A 12 -20.87 3.36 -38.76
N LEU A 13 -19.91 2.55 -38.33
CA LEU A 13 -18.48 2.90 -38.30
C LEU A 13 -17.86 3.10 -39.70
N THR A 14 -18.42 2.50 -40.76
CA THR A 14 -17.98 2.73 -42.15
C THR A 14 -18.72 3.85 -42.86
N THR A 15 -20.00 4.11 -42.56
CA THR A 15 -20.80 5.13 -43.25
C THR A 15 -20.83 6.50 -42.60
N THR A 16 -20.51 6.60 -41.30
CA THR A 16 -20.48 7.91 -40.61
C THR A 16 -19.22 8.69 -40.98
N PRO A 17 -19.32 9.99 -41.32
CA PRO A 17 -18.17 10.87 -41.53
C PRO A 17 -17.25 10.90 -40.30
N VAL A 18 -15.94 11.05 -40.53
CA VAL A 18 -14.93 10.84 -39.48
C VAL A 18 -14.95 11.95 -38.42
N ASP A 19 -15.35 13.16 -38.82
CA ASP A 19 -15.70 14.31 -37.97
C ASP A 19 -16.87 14.02 -37.00
N GLN A 20 -17.81 13.17 -37.40
CA GLN A 20 -19.00 12.82 -36.62
C GLN A 20 -18.83 11.56 -35.76
N LEU A 21 -17.83 10.71 -36.06
CA LEU A 21 -17.55 9.48 -35.32
C LEU A 21 -17.42 9.66 -33.79
N PRO A 22 -16.80 10.74 -33.25
CA PRO A 22 -16.72 10.93 -31.80
C PRO A 22 -18.10 11.01 -31.11
N SER A 23 -19.09 11.62 -31.75
CA SER A 23 -20.45 11.79 -31.19
C SER A 23 -21.20 10.47 -30.98
N ILE A 24 -20.89 9.44 -31.78
CA ILE A 24 -21.49 8.11 -31.69
C ILE A 24 -20.56 7.06 -31.07
N ALA A 25 -19.33 7.43 -30.68
CA ALA A 25 -18.30 6.49 -30.23
C ALA A 25 -18.73 5.68 -28.99
N LEU A 26 -19.42 6.31 -28.03
CA LEU A 26 -19.94 5.62 -26.85
C LEU A 26 -21.03 4.60 -27.21
N PHE A 27 -21.98 4.96 -28.06
CA PHE A 27 -23.03 4.04 -28.56
C PHE A 27 -22.43 2.87 -29.35
N LEU A 28 -21.38 3.12 -30.14
CA LEU A 28 -20.66 2.06 -30.86
C LEU A 28 -19.89 1.15 -29.89
N ALA A 29 -19.33 1.70 -28.80
CA ALA A 29 -18.66 0.90 -27.77
C ALA A 29 -19.63 -0.01 -27.01
N THR A 30 -20.80 0.49 -26.59
CA THR A 30 -21.83 -0.35 -25.94
C THR A 30 -22.36 -1.40 -26.91
N SER A 31 -22.60 -1.03 -28.18
CA SER A 31 -22.99 -1.98 -29.22
C SER A 31 -21.95 -3.11 -29.46
N LEU A 32 -20.69 -2.90 -29.08
CA LEU A 32 -19.62 -3.91 -29.16
C LEU A 32 -19.55 -4.76 -27.88
N SER A 33 -19.77 -4.20 -26.68
CA SER A 33 -19.91 -5.00 -25.46
C SER A 33 -21.14 -5.93 -25.51
N ASP A 34 -22.24 -5.45 -26.09
CA ASP A 34 -23.45 -6.25 -26.34
C ASP A 34 -23.23 -7.39 -27.36
N CYS A 35 -22.05 -7.44 -28.00
CA CYS A 35 -21.62 -8.48 -28.92
C CYS A 35 -20.54 -9.42 -28.35
N ALA A 36 -20.24 -9.35 -27.05
CA ALA A 36 -19.16 -10.11 -26.41
C ALA A 36 -19.13 -11.59 -26.80
N GLU A 37 -20.26 -12.31 -26.72
CA GLU A 37 -20.39 -13.73 -27.09
C GLU A 37 -19.84 -14.08 -28.49
N LEU A 38 -19.91 -13.16 -29.45
CA LEU A 38 -19.42 -13.34 -30.82
C LEU A 38 -17.98 -12.86 -31.01
N LEU A 39 -17.52 -11.94 -30.16
CA LEU A 39 -16.15 -11.44 -30.16
C LEU A 39 -15.21 -12.40 -29.40
N SER A 40 -15.74 -13.17 -28.44
CA SER A 40 -15.04 -14.22 -27.69
C SER A 40 -15.18 -15.62 -28.32
N ALA A 41 -15.83 -15.75 -29.49
CA ALA A 41 -16.04 -17.04 -30.14
C ALA A 41 -14.78 -17.53 -30.90
N PRO A 42 -14.39 -18.81 -30.77
CA PRO A 42 -13.16 -19.34 -31.39
C PRO A 42 -13.27 -19.42 -32.92
N GLN A 43 -12.53 -18.56 -33.62
CA GLN A 43 -12.67 -18.38 -35.08
C GLN A 43 -12.00 -19.48 -35.93
N THR A 44 -11.46 -20.54 -35.33
CA THR A 44 -10.49 -21.44 -35.97
C THR A 44 -10.88 -22.93 -35.97
N GLN A 45 -12.14 -23.28 -35.69
CA GLN A 45 -12.62 -24.67 -35.81
C GLN A 45 -13.82 -24.79 -36.76
N LYS A 46 -13.82 -25.88 -37.56
CA LYS A 46 -14.70 -26.21 -38.71
C LYS A 46 -15.98 -25.34 -38.84
N PRO A 47 -16.10 -24.49 -39.86
CA PRO A 47 -17.18 -23.50 -39.92
C PRO A 47 -18.54 -24.14 -40.19
N GLY A 48 -19.50 -23.88 -39.31
CA GLY A 48 -20.89 -23.76 -39.70
C GLY A 48 -21.09 -22.55 -40.63
N LYS A 49 -22.21 -22.54 -41.37
CA LYS A 49 -22.51 -21.49 -42.35
C LYS A 49 -22.73 -20.10 -41.72
N SER A 50 -23.04 -20.07 -40.42
CA SER A 50 -23.10 -18.88 -39.56
C SER A 50 -21.72 -18.34 -39.17
N ASP A 51 -20.79 -19.24 -38.85
CA ASP A 51 -19.61 -18.91 -38.06
C ASP A 51 -18.54 -18.26 -38.94
N SER A 52 -18.49 -18.71 -40.20
CA SER A 52 -17.77 -18.03 -41.28
C SER A 52 -18.28 -16.61 -41.54
N GLU A 53 -19.59 -16.34 -41.46
CA GLU A 53 -20.08 -14.96 -41.63
C GLU A 53 -19.69 -14.08 -40.42
N ASN A 54 -19.82 -14.61 -39.20
CA ASN A 54 -19.40 -13.91 -37.98
C ASN A 54 -17.90 -13.55 -38.03
N ALA A 55 -17.04 -14.50 -38.41
CA ALA A 55 -15.60 -14.26 -38.58
C ALA A 55 -15.31 -13.16 -39.63
N ILE A 56 -16.06 -13.13 -40.74
CA ILE A 56 -15.97 -12.06 -41.76
C ILE A 56 -16.38 -10.69 -41.18
N GLN A 57 -17.44 -10.60 -40.36
CA GLN A 57 -17.81 -9.32 -39.73
C GLN A 57 -16.74 -8.84 -38.74
N VAL A 58 -16.18 -9.75 -37.92
CA VAL A 58 -15.09 -9.40 -37.00
C VAL A 58 -13.82 -8.99 -37.74
N HIS A 59 -13.46 -9.65 -38.85
CA HIS A 59 -12.34 -9.22 -39.68
C HIS A 59 -12.57 -7.83 -40.29
N LYS A 60 -13.78 -7.54 -40.80
CA LYS A 60 -14.15 -6.20 -41.29
C LYS A 60 -14.01 -5.12 -40.20
N LEU A 61 -14.44 -5.43 -38.96
CA LEU A 61 -14.25 -4.55 -37.82
C LEU A 61 -12.76 -4.31 -37.52
N LYS A 62 -11.95 -5.37 -37.38
CA LYS A 62 -10.49 -5.27 -37.16
C LYS A 62 -9.82 -4.37 -38.21
N THR A 63 -10.14 -4.60 -39.49
CA THR A 63 -9.58 -3.82 -40.62
C THR A 63 -10.04 -2.36 -40.62
N ARG A 64 -11.30 -2.06 -40.27
CA ARG A 64 -11.78 -0.66 -40.15
C ARG A 64 -11.14 0.06 -38.95
N LEU A 65 -10.98 -0.61 -37.81
CA LEU A 65 -10.28 -0.06 -36.64
C LEU A 65 -8.81 0.24 -36.96
N ALA A 66 -8.09 -0.69 -37.59
CA ALA A 66 -6.71 -0.48 -38.02
C ALA A 66 -6.57 0.71 -38.99
N SER A 67 -7.50 0.84 -39.94
CA SER A 67 -7.58 2.00 -40.85
C SER A 67 -7.78 3.32 -40.11
N LEU A 68 -8.65 3.37 -39.10
CA LEU A 68 -8.94 4.61 -38.36
C LEU A 68 -7.82 5.01 -37.39
N LEU A 69 -7.03 4.07 -36.83
CA LEU A 69 -5.81 4.38 -36.06
C LEU A 69 -4.72 5.06 -36.91
N GLN A 70 -4.73 4.78 -38.22
CA GLN A 70 -3.80 5.34 -39.20
C GLN A 70 -4.36 6.57 -39.93
N ASP A 71 -5.58 7.01 -39.59
CA ASP A 71 -6.20 8.20 -40.16
C ASP A 71 -5.39 9.48 -39.86
N ARG A 72 -5.58 10.50 -40.70
CA ARG A 72 -4.97 11.83 -40.56
C ARG A 72 -5.73 12.71 -39.57
N SER A 73 -7.05 12.55 -39.48
CA SER A 73 -7.92 13.17 -38.48
C SER A 73 -7.57 12.74 -37.06
N VAL A 74 -7.83 13.60 -36.08
CA VAL A 74 -7.69 13.29 -34.65
C VAL A 74 -8.89 12.48 -34.17
N GLU A 75 -10.05 12.82 -34.73
CA GLU A 75 -11.38 12.31 -34.46
C GLU A 75 -11.46 10.82 -34.76
N GLY A 76 -10.98 10.40 -35.94
CA GLY A 76 -10.89 9.01 -36.34
C GLY A 76 -9.97 8.19 -35.44
N ARG A 77 -8.80 8.75 -35.07
CA ARG A 77 -7.85 8.09 -34.16
C ARG A 77 -8.43 7.94 -32.75
N TRP A 78 -9.04 8.98 -32.20
CA TRP A 78 -9.68 8.93 -30.88
C TRP A 78 -10.79 7.88 -30.81
N THR A 79 -11.71 7.89 -31.79
CA THR A 79 -12.78 6.88 -31.85
C THR A 79 -12.20 5.47 -32.02
N ALA A 80 -11.15 5.29 -32.82
CA ALA A 80 -10.54 3.98 -33.03
C ALA A 80 -9.88 3.42 -31.76
N VAL A 81 -9.16 4.25 -30.97
CA VAL A 81 -8.58 3.84 -29.68
C VAL A 81 -9.69 3.37 -28.73
N LEU A 82 -10.76 4.15 -28.59
CA LEU A 82 -11.89 3.86 -27.71
C LEU A 82 -12.60 2.55 -28.11
N LEU A 83 -12.91 2.38 -29.40
CA LEU A 83 -13.55 1.16 -29.91
C LEU A 83 -12.63 -0.06 -29.88
N VAL A 84 -11.31 0.11 -30.03
CA VAL A 84 -10.34 -0.97 -29.80
C VAL A 84 -10.40 -1.46 -28.35
N LYS A 85 -10.40 -0.56 -27.35
CA LYS A 85 -10.56 -0.96 -25.93
C LYS A 85 -11.83 -1.78 -25.72
N ALA A 86 -12.98 -1.27 -26.20
CA ALA A 86 -14.27 -1.94 -26.08
C ALA A 86 -14.27 -3.32 -26.77
N THR A 87 -13.71 -3.44 -27.97
CA THR A 87 -13.64 -4.73 -28.69
C THR A 87 -12.72 -5.73 -27.97
N VAL A 88 -11.59 -5.26 -27.40
CA VAL A 88 -10.63 -6.08 -26.65
C VAL A 88 -11.22 -6.57 -25.33
N GLU A 89 -12.00 -5.74 -24.62
CA GLU A 89 -12.66 -6.15 -23.38
C GLU A 89 -13.83 -7.11 -23.62
N ALA A 90 -14.59 -6.90 -24.69
CA ALA A 90 -15.70 -7.78 -25.07
C ALA A 90 -15.24 -9.13 -25.65
N GLY A 91 -14.16 -9.15 -26.45
CA GLY A 91 -13.64 -10.37 -27.10
C GLY A 91 -12.44 -11.03 -26.41
N GLN A 92 -11.97 -10.47 -25.30
CA GLN A 92 -10.89 -10.96 -24.46
C GLN A 92 -9.64 -11.41 -25.23
N TRP A 93 -9.31 -12.70 -25.21
CA TRP A 93 -8.07 -13.25 -25.80
C TRP A 93 -8.24 -13.74 -27.24
N GLU A 94 -9.43 -14.18 -27.63
CA GLU A 94 -9.71 -14.63 -29.00
C GLU A 94 -9.62 -13.47 -30.00
N ILE A 95 -10.17 -12.30 -29.64
CA ILE A 95 -10.07 -11.11 -30.48
C ILE A 95 -8.62 -10.66 -30.67
N LEU A 96 -7.73 -10.87 -29.69
CA LEU A 96 -6.32 -10.46 -29.73
C LEU A 96 -5.47 -11.28 -30.72
N ARG A 97 -5.95 -12.43 -31.22
CA ARG A 97 -5.27 -13.13 -32.32
C ARG A 97 -5.14 -12.20 -33.55
N GLY A 98 -3.89 -11.97 -33.98
CA GLY A 98 -3.56 -11.07 -35.08
C GLY A 98 -3.74 -9.57 -34.80
N TYR A 99 -3.84 -9.13 -33.53
CA TYR A 99 -3.94 -7.70 -33.18
C TYR A 99 -2.62 -6.92 -33.24
N GLU A 100 -1.52 -7.59 -33.56
CA GLU A 100 -0.17 -7.02 -33.63
C GLU A 100 -0.08 -5.70 -34.44
N PRO A 101 -0.72 -5.53 -35.62
CA PRO A 101 -0.68 -4.26 -36.36
C PRO A 101 -1.45 -3.12 -35.66
N ILE A 102 -2.47 -3.46 -34.87
CA ILE A 102 -3.24 -2.50 -34.07
C ILE A 102 -2.40 -2.04 -32.87
N VAL A 103 -1.75 -2.96 -32.15
CA VAL A 103 -0.84 -2.63 -31.03
C VAL A 103 0.29 -1.72 -31.50
N ARG A 104 0.91 -2.03 -32.65
CA ARG A 104 1.94 -1.18 -33.25
C ARG A 104 1.43 0.20 -33.66
N SER A 105 0.20 0.28 -34.19
CA SER A 105 -0.45 1.55 -34.55
C SER A 105 -0.81 2.40 -33.33
N LEU A 106 -1.25 1.77 -32.23
CA LEU A 106 -1.49 2.43 -30.93
C LEU A 106 -0.20 3.03 -30.35
N ILE A 107 0.91 2.28 -30.30
CA ILE A 107 2.20 2.81 -29.83
C ILE A 107 2.62 4.02 -30.70
N GLY A 108 2.37 3.98 -32.01
CA GLY A 108 2.61 5.10 -32.91
C GLY A 108 1.79 6.37 -32.62
N ILE A 109 0.61 6.26 -31.99
CA ILE A 109 -0.21 7.43 -31.58
C ILE A 109 0.43 8.20 -30.43
N LEU A 110 1.17 7.53 -29.53
CA LEU A 110 1.86 8.19 -28.41
C LEU A 110 2.91 9.21 -28.91
N ALA A 111 3.53 8.94 -30.07
CA ALA A 111 4.50 9.84 -30.71
C ALA A 111 3.88 10.96 -31.56
N LYS A 112 2.61 10.84 -31.99
CA LYS A 112 1.91 11.87 -32.78
C LYS A 112 1.58 13.12 -31.93
N PRO A 113 1.32 14.30 -32.52
CA PRO A 113 0.77 15.46 -31.81
C PRO A 113 -0.74 15.30 -31.53
N ASP A 114 -1.16 14.16 -30.99
CA ASP A 114 -2.55 13.86 -30.61
C ASP A 114 -2.92 14.46 -29.23
N PRO A 115 -4.22 14.77 -28.99
CA PRO A 115 -4.68 15.31 -27.71
C PRO A 115 -4.40 14.44 -26.50
N VAL A 116 -4.41 15.08 -25.32
CA VAL A 116 -4.20 14.45 -24.01
C VAL A 116 -5.15 13.27 -23.78
N SER A 117 -6.44 13.42 -24.12
CA SER A 117 -7.46 12.38 -24.00
C SER A 117 -7.14 11.16 -24.87
N THR A 118 -6.79 11.36 -26.14
CA THR A 118 -6.38 10.30 -27.07
C THR A 118 -5.17 9.54 -26.53
N LYS A 119 -4.16 10.24 -26.00
CA LYS A 119 -2.94 9.61 -25.45
C LYS A 119 -3.19 8.88 -24.12
N LYS A 120 -3.90 9.47 -23.15
CA LYS A 120 -4.30 8.77 -21.91
C LYS A 120 -5.08 7.49 -22.24
N MET A 121 -6.09 7.58 -23.11
CA MET A 121 -6.88 6.42 -23.52
C MET A 121 -6.03 5.37 -24.26
N CYS A 122 -5.06 5.79 -25.08
CA CYS A 122 -4.16 4.88 -25.78
C CYS A 122 -3.21 4.14 -24.82
N ILE A 123 -2.72 4.81 -23.76
CA ILE A 123 -1.94 4.19 -22.68
C ILE A 123 -2.81 3.13 -21.99
N ILE A 124 -3.99 3.49 -21.49
CA ILE A 124 -4.93 2.58 -20.82
C ILE A 124 -5.27 1.36 -21.70
N THR A 125 -5.49 1.59 -23.00
CA THR A 125 -5.80 0.52 -23.97
C THR A 125 -4.62 -0.44 -24.18
N LEU A 126 -3.39 0.08 -24.28
CA LEU A 126 -2.18 -0.75 -24.40
C LEU A 126 -1.92 -1.54 -23.11
N THR A 127 -2.05 -0.92 -21.94
CA THR A 127 -1.98 -1.60 -20.64
C THR A 127 -2.98 -2.75 -20.56
N ARG A 128 -4.24 -2.52 -20.96
CA ARG A 128 -5.28 -3.57 -20.95
C ARG A 128 -4.96 -4.74 -21.89
N ILE A 129 -4.35 -4.48 -23.04
CA ILE A 129 -3.86 -5.53 -23.96
C ILE A 129 -2.70 -6.33 -23.33
N PHE A 130 -1.72 -5.66 -22.74
CA PHE A 130 -0.59 -6.31 -22.08
C PHE A 130 -0.97 -7.03 -20.77
N HIS A 131 -2.08 -6.65 -20.14
CA HIS A 131 -2.73 -7.40 -19.06
C HIS A 131 -3.40 -8.68 -19.59
N LEU A 132 -4.29 -8.56 -20.58
CA LEU A 132 -5.09 -9.70 -21.08
C LEU A 132 -4.24 -10.78 -21.77
N THR A 133 -3.12 -10.39 -22.37
CA THR A 133 -2.15 -11.33 -22.98
C THR A 133 -1.40 -12.19 -21.95
N TYR A 134 -1.23 -11.72 -20.70
CA TYR A 134 -0.35 -12.34 -19.68
C TYR A 134 -0.65 -13.83 -19.43
N GLN A 135 -1.93 -14.21 -19.39
CA GLN A 135 -2.35 -15.59 -19.12
C GLN A 135 -2.16 -16.55 -20.32
N TYR A 136 -1.74 -16.04 -21.49
CA TYR A 136 -1.67 -16.80 -22.74
C TYR A 136 -0.26 -16.74 -23.35
N PRO A 137 0.64 -17.71 -23.04
CA PRO A 137 2.05 -17.66 -23.43
C PRO A 137 2.32 -17.45 -24.92
N THR A 138 1.42 -17.91 -25.79
CA THR A 138 1.47 -17.65 -27.24
C THR A 138 1.27 -16.16 -27.55
N LEU A 139 0.24 -15.52 -26.97
CA LEU A 139 -0.02 -14.09 -27.16
C LEU A 139 1.05 -13.22 -26.49
N VAL A 140 1.66 -13.68 -25.38
CA VAL A 140 2.84 -13.01 -24.80
C VAL A 140 3.99 -12.97 -25.83
N ARG A 141 4.28 -14.10 -26.49
CA ARG A 141 5.35 -14.19 -27.51
C ARG A 141 5.04 -13.38 -28.77
N GLU A 142 3.80 -13.45 -29.27
CA GLU A 142 3.39 -12.80 -30.52
C GLU A 142 3.19 -11.28 -30.39
N ILE A 143 2.67 -10.82 -29.24
CA ILE A 143 2.24 -9.43 -29.05
C ILE A 143 3.10 -8.73 -28.01
N THR A 144 3.18 -9.26 -26.79
CA THR A 144 3.69 -8.52 -25.63
C THR A 144 5.21 -8.37 -25.66
N THR A 145 5.96 -9.47 -25.79
CA THR A 145 7.43 -9.45 -25.87
C THR A 145 7.97 -8.48 -26.93
N PRO A 146 7.49 -8.48 -28.20
CA PRO A 146 7.97 -7.52 -29.20
C PRO A 146 7.51 -6.07 -29.01
N HIS A 147 6.35 -5.81 -28.39
CA HIS A 147 5.76 -4.45 -28.34
C HIS A 147 5.87 -3.73 -26.98
N LEU A 148 5.97 -4.46 -25.87
CA LEU A 148 6.06 -3.87 -24.54
C LEU A 148 7.32 -2.99 -24.35
N PRO A 149 8.53 -3.36 -24.81
CA PRO A 149 9.70 -2.47 -24.76
C PRO A 149 9.52 -1.16 -25.54
N ALA A 150 8.79 -1.20 -26.67
CA ALA A 150 8.48 -0.02 -27.47
C ALA A 150 7.44 0.87 -26.78
N PHE A 151 6.42 0.27 -26.15
CA PHE A 151 5.45 0.99 -25.32
C PHE A 151 6.10 1.67 -24.12
N VAL A 152 6.94 0.97 -23.36
CA VAL A 152 7.64 1.53 -22.17
C VAL A 152 8.51 2.72 -22.58
N ASN A 153 9.28 2.61 -23.66
CA ASN A 153 10.03 3.75 -24.21
C ASN A 153 9.12 4.92 -24.62
N ALA A 154 8.02 4.66 -25.34
CA ALA A 154 7.10 5.70 -25.78
C ALA A 154 6.41 6.41 -24.59
N ALA A 155 5.98 5.65 -23.57
CA ALA A 155 5.36 6.17 -22.35
C ALA A 155 6.35 7.02 -21.53
N LEU A 156 7.56 6.50 -21.28
CA LEU A 156 8.61 7.25 -20.57
C LEU A 156 9.06 8.51 -21.34
N ASN A 157 8.99 8.50 -22.68
CA ASN A 157 9.28 9.68 -23.49
C ASN A 157 8.17 10.76 -23.43
N LEU A 158 6.94 10.43 -23.00
CA LEU A 158 5.92 11.44 -22.72
C LEU A 158 6.23 12.20 -21.42
N VAL A 159 6.67 11.48 -20.38
CA VAL A 159 6.78 12.00 -19.00
C VAL A 159 8.19 12.43 -18.58
N ALA A 160 9.23 12.04 -19.31
CA ALA A 160 10.62 12.35 -18.98
C ALA A 160 11.44 12.82 -20.20
N THR A 161 12.54 13.54 -19.93
CA THR A 161 13.64 13.83 -20.86
C THR A 161 14.78 12.86 -20.60
N LEU A 162 15.33 12.26 -21.66
CA LEU A 162 16.51 11.40 -21.57
C LEU A 162 17.78 12.27 -21.63
N GLN A 163 18.46 12.43 -20.50
CA GLN A 163 19.70 13.20 -20.40
C GLN A 163 20.89 12.24 -20.40
N LYS A 164 21.87 12.46 -21.29
CA LYS A 164 23.13 11.72 -21.30
C LYS A 164 24.11 12.36 -20.33
N VAL A 165 24.71 11.56 -19.45
CA VAL A 165 25.66 11.99 -18.43
C VAL A 165 26.95 11.18 -18.58
N GLN A 166 28.09 11.73 -18.16
CA GLN A 166 29.34 10.97 -18.09
C GLN A 166 29.11 9.74 -17.19
N GLY A 167 29.19 8.53 -17.75
CA GLY A 167 28.91 7.27 -17.05
C GLY A 167 27.47 6.72 -17.17
N GLY A 168 26.53 7.38 -17.85
CA GLY A 168 25.18 6.80 -18.00
C GLY A 168 24.11 7.66 -18.69
N SER A 169 22.85 7.30 -18.44
CA SER A 169 21.68 8.03 -18.94
C SER A 169 20.65 8.18 -17.83
N ILE A 170 20.36 9.42 -17.46
CA ILE A 170 19.38 9.79 -16.43
C ILE A 170 18.07 10.18 -17.10
N ARG A 171 16.93 9.94 -16.43
CA ARG A 171 15.62 10.44 -16.88
C ARG A 171 15.12 11.53 -15.94
N GLU A 172 15.36 12.78 -16.32
CA GLU A 172 14.74 13.92 -15.66
C GLU A 172 13.22 13.90 -15.94
N PRO A 173 12.35 13.97 -14.92
CA PRO A 173 10.92 14.09 -15.12
C PRO A 173 10.59 15.44 -15.75
N LYS A 174 9.65 15.44 -16.70
CA LYS A 174 9.10 16.68 -17.25
C LYS A 174 8.05 17.20 -16.26
N PRO A 175 8.26 18.36 -15.61
CA PRO A 175 7.26 18.95 -14.74
C PRO A 175 6.00 19.29 -15.55
N SER A 176 4.83 19.29 -14.89
CA SER A 176 3.51 19.64 -15.45
C SER A 176 2.96 18.76 -16.60
N THR A 177 3.55 17.61 -16.95
CA THR A 177 2.93 16.75 -17.99
C THR A 177 1.63 16.12 -17.50
N PRO A 178 0.52 16.18 -18.26
CA PRO A 178 -0.76 15.59 -17.87
C PRO A 178 -0.78 14.06 -17.99
N PHE A 179 0.37 13.43 -18.24
CA PHE A 179 0.52 11.99 -18.48
C PHE A 179 1.16 11.24 -17.32
N MET A 180 1.76 11.93 -16.33
CA MET A 180 2.61 11.32 -15.30
C MET A 180 1.90 10.18 -14.55
N GLU A 181 0.87 10.52 -13.78
CA GLU A 181 -0.09 9.62 -13.10
C GLU A 181 -0.49 8.41 -13.96
N THR A 182 -0.99 8.64 -15.18
CA THR A 182 -1.47 7.57 -16.08
C THR A 182 -0.36 6.67 -16.63
N VAL A 183 0.86 7.18 -16.78
CA VAL A 183 2.04 6.38 -17.18
C VAL A 183 2.60 5.59 -16.00
N LEU A 184 2.67 6.19 -14.81
CA LEU A 184 3.15 5.50 -13.60
C LEU A 184 2.21 4.33 -13.24
N HIS A 185 0.88 4.55 -13.23
CA HIS A 185 -0.10 3.46 -13.06
C HIS A 185 0.06 2.35 -14.11
N ALA A 186 0.23 2.71 -15.38
CA ALA A 186 0.41 1.75 -16.47
C ALA A 186 1.68 0.90 -16.32
N ILE A 187 2.75 1.47 -15.76
CA ILE A 187 3.99 0.74 -15.48
C ILE A 187 3.80 -0.14 -14.23
N LEU A 188 3.24 0.40 -13.15
CA LEU A 188 2.95 -0.30 -11.90
C LEU A 188 2.06 -1.54 -12.11
N GLU A 189 1.06 -1.46 -12.99
CA GLU A 189 0.20 -2.61 -13.32
C GLU A 189 0.96 -3.71 -14.08
N LEU A 190 1.92 -3.34 -14.93
CA LEU A 190 2.61 -4.27 -15.83
C LEU A 190 3.92 -4.84 -15.26
N VAL A 191 4.59 -4.13 -14.34
CA VAL A 191 5.85 -4.57 -13.70
C VAL A 191 5.73 -5.95 -13.02
N PRO A 192 4.70 -6.23 -12.18
CA PRO A 192 4.55 -7.55 -11.56
C PRO A 192 4.20 -8.67 -12.55
N ARG A 193 3.62 -8.33 -13.72
CA ARG A 193 3.19 -9.30 -14.74
C ARG A 193 4.33 -9.64 -15.72
N HIS A 194 5.15 -8.66 -16.10
CA HIS A 194 6.20 -8.80 -17.10
C HIS A 194 7.61 -8.43 -16.59
N PRO A 195 8.03 -8.85 -15.38
CA PRO A 195 9.23 -8.31 -14.71
C PRO A 195 10.53 -8.50 -15.51
N THR A 196 10.65 -9.59 -16.27
CA THR A 196 11.79 -9.86 -17.15
C THR A 196 11.91 -8.86 -18.30
N ILE A 197 10.79 -8.31 -18.79
CA ILE A 197 10.76 -7.30 -19.85
C ILE A 197 11.03 -5.89 -19.26
N PHE A 198 10.68 -5.65 -17.99
CA PHE A 198 10.97 -4.40 -17.29
C PHE A 198 12.40 -4.29 -16.76
N ARG A 199 13.12 -5.40 -16.55
CA ARG A 199 14.51 -5.40 -16.03
C ARG A 199 15.47 -4.42 -16.74
N PRO A 200 15.53 -4.30 -18.08
CA PRO A 200 16.40 -3.32 -18.75
C PRO A 200 16.01 -1.85 -18.52
N PHE A 201 14.82 -1.60 -17.98
CA PHE A 201 14.29 -0.27 -17.67
C PHE A 201 14.35 0.07 -16.18
N ALA A 202 14.61 -0.89 -15.30
CA ALA A 202 14.48 -0.72 -13.84
C ALA A 202 15.29 0.46 -13.28
N SER A 203 16.52 0.69 -13.76
CA SER A 203 17.33 1.85 -13.37
C SER A 203 16.77 3.19 -13.89
N GLN A 204 16.22 3.23 -15.11
CA GLN A 204 15.54 4.41 -15.66
C GLN A 204 14.22 4.71 -14.91
N LEU A 205 13.51 3.67 -14.48
CA LEU A 205 12.30 3.80 -13.66
C LEU A 205 12.64 4.32 -12.26
N ARG A 206 13.64 3.74 -11.60
CA ARG A 206 14.12 4.21 -10.29
C ARG A 206 14.55 5.67 -10.36
N SER A 207 15.41 6.04 -11.33
CA SER A 207 15.87 7.41 -11.54
C SER A 207 14.74 8.41 -11.76
N LEU A 208 13.71 8.03 -12.53
CA LEU A 208 12.54 8.88 -12.74
C LEU A 208 11.73 9.07 -11.45
N VAL A 209 11.49 7.97 -10.74
CA VAL A 209 10.66 7.92 -9.53
C VAL A 209 11.35 8.61 -8.36
N THR A 210 12.63 8.34 -8.09
CA THR A 210 13.35 9.03 -7.02
C THR A 210 13.50 10.52 -7.30
N SER A 211 13.56 10.95 -8.56
CA SER A 211 13.53 12.38 -8.92
C SER A 211 12.17 13.04 -8.59
N ILE A 212 11.05 12.36 -8.85
CA ILE A 212 9.71 12.81 -8.43
C ILE A 212 9.62 12.92 -6.90
N LEU A 213 10.12 11.91 -6.18
CA LEU A 213 10.11 11.81 -4.72
C LEU A 213 11.23 12.62 -4.02
N SER A 214 11.95 13.49 -4.73
CA SER A 214 13.01 14.33 -4.15
C SER A 214 12.54 15.71 -3.68
N PHE A 215 11.26 16.06 -3.87
CA PHE A 215 10.60 17.29 -3.37
C PHE A 215 11.40 18.59 -3.63
N GLN A 216 12.02 18.72 -4.81
CA GLN A 216 12.92 19.84 -5.11
C GLN A 216 12.18 21.08 -5.68
N PRO A 217 12.20 22.23 -4.99
CA PRO A 217 11.64 23.47 -5.55
C PRO A 217 12.37 23.89 -6.84
N PRO A 218 11.67 24.40 -7.86
CA PRO A 218 10.27 24.83 -7.86
C PRO A 218 9.28 23.75 -8.35
N VAL A 219 9.68 22.47 -8.44
CA VAL A 219 8.85 21.42 -9.03
C VAL A 219 8.05 20.70 -7.95
N PHE A 220 6.74 20.85 -8.01
CA PHE A 220 5.78 20.14 -7.17
C PHE A 220 4.94 19.19 -8.01
N TYR A 221 4.74 17.97 -7.51
CA TYR A 221 3.86 16.96 -8.11
C TYR A 221 2.56 16.85 -7.29
N PRO A 222 1.40 16.55 -7.92
CA PRO A 222 0.19 16.21 -7.18
C PRO A 222 0.40 14.95 -6.34
N GLU A 223 -0.28 14.87 -5.20
CA GLU A 223 -0.31 13.70 -4.30
C GLU A 223 -0.58 12.37 -5.05
N PRO A 224 -1.60 12.23 -5.93
CA PRO A 224 -1.78 11.02 -6.76
C PRO A 224 -0.64 10.66 -7.75
N VAL A 225 0.34 11.53 -7.95
CA VAL A 225 1.58 11.21 -8.69
C VAL A 225 2.67 10.70 -7.75
N ILE A 226 2.69 11.18 -6.50
CA ILE A 226 3.62 10.77 -5.43
C ILE A 226 3.26 9.35 -4.99
N ASP A 227 2.01 9.08 -4.60
CA ASP A 227 1.55 7.76 -4.13
C ASP A 227 1.91 6.62 -5.10
N VAL A 228 1.71 6.89 -6.40
CA VAL A 228 1.93 5.92 -7.48
C VAL A 228 3.41 5.82 -7.84
N ALA A 229 4.19 6.88 -7.62
CA ALA A 229 5.65 6.83 -7.71
C ALA A 229 6.24 6.00 -6.57
N GLU A 230 5.77 6.13 -5.33
CA GLU A 230 6.20 5.32 -4.18
C GLU A 230 5.84 3.84 -4.36
N GLN A 231 4.58 3.54 -4.71
CA GLN A 231 4.16 2.18 -5.06
C GLN A 231 4.99 1.60 -6.21
N LEU A 232 5.34 2.41 -7.22
CA LEU A 232 6.23 1.98 -8.29
C LEU A 232 7.63 1.69 -7.77
N LEU A 233 8.24 2.57 -6.96
CA LEU A 233 9.56 2.39 -6.35
C LEU A 233 9.66 1.05 -5.63
N VAL A 234 8.72 0.83 -4.69
CA VAL A 234 8.61 -0.41 -3.91
C VAL A 234 8.47 -1.61 -4.83
N SER A 235 7.69 -1.52 -5.92
CA SER A 235 7.49 -2.64 -6.85
C SER A 235 8.73 -3.03 -7.67
N LEU A 236 9.76 -2.16 -7.79
CA LEU A 236 10.90 -2.41 -8.68
C LEU A 236 11.76 -3.63 -8.29
N HIS A 237 11.76 -4.05 -7.02
CA HIS A 237 12.44 -5.30 -6.60
C HIS A 237 11.97 -6.53 -7.40
N LYS A 238 10.74 -6.50 -7.94
CA LYS A 238 10.17 -7.57 -8.78
C LYS A 238 10.87 -7.70 -10.12
N CYS A 239 11.59 -6.66 -10.58
CA CYS A 239 12.39 -6.68 -11.81
C CYS A 239 13.78 -7.34 -11.64
N ALA A 240 14.20 -7.64 -10.41
CA ALA A 240 15.48 -8.29 -10.11
C ALA A 240 15.70 -9.60 -10.89
N PRO A 241 16.93 -10.13 -11.00
CA PRO A 241 17.18 -11.50 -11.43
C PRO A 241 16.33 -12.51 -10.64
N LYS A 242 16.10 -13.70 -11.22
CA LYS A 242 15.48 -14.79 -10.48
C LYS A 242 16.25 -15.02 -9.18
N ASP A 243 15.52 -15.37 -8.13
CA ASP A 243 16.04 -15.71 -6.80
C ASP A 243 16.72 -14.53 -6.05
N LYS A 244 16.89 -13.37 -6.70
CA LYS A 244 17.39 -12.11 -6.11
C LYS A 244 16.30 -11.07 -5.81
N SER A 245 15.03 -11.38 -6.04
CA SER A 245 13.90 -10.48 -5.70
C SER A 245 13.76 -10.27 -4.19
N GLY A 246 13.93 -11.32 -3.39
CA GLY A 246 13.90 -11.23 -1.92
C GLY A 246 15.10 -10.48 -1.34
N SER A 247 16.31 -10.68 -1.89
CA SER A 247 17.50 -9.91 -1.47
C SER A 247 17.38 -8.44 -1.85
N SER A 248 16.91 -8.13 -3.07
CA SER A 248 16.67 -6.75 -3.52
C SER A 248 15.59 -6.05 -2.67
N TRP A 249 14.51 -6.75 -2.28
CA TRP A 249 13.50 -6.21 -1.35
C TRP A 249 14.13 -5.89 0.01
N ASN A 250 14.95 -6.80 0.58
CA ASN A 250 15.61 -6.58 1.86
C ASN A 250 16.61 -5.41 1.80
N GLU A 251 17.34 -5.29 0.70
CA GLU A 251 18.35 -4.24 0.44
C GLU A 251 17.70 -2.86 0.29
N ASP A 252 16.64 -2.74 -0.52
CA ASP A 252 15.90 -1.48 -0.69
C ASP A 252 15.15 -1.06 0.58
N CYS A 253 14.53 -2.01 1.29
CA CYS A 253 13.83 -1.75 2.55
C CYS A 253 14.80 -1.26 3.64
N ARG A 254 15.97 -1.91 3.80
CA ARG A 254 17.03 -1.44 4.70
C ARG A 254 17.61 -0.08 4.29
N SER A 255 17.82 0.14 2.99
CA SER A 255 18.31 1.43 2.47
C SER A 255 17.32 2.57 2.73
N THR A 256 16.02 2.27 2.73
CA THR A 256 14.96 3.22 3.10
C THR A 256 15.06 3.60 4.59
N ILE A 257 15.21 2.62 5.49
CA ILE A 257 15.41 2.85 6.94
C ILE A 257 16.69 3.65 7.20
N VAL A 258 17.81 3.29 6.57
CA VAL A 258 19.09 4.02 6.70
C VAL A 258 18.98 5.46 6.18
N SER A 259 18.28 5.69 5.06
CA SER A 259 18.01 7.05 4.57
C SER A 259 17.10 7.85 5.51
N ALA A 260 16.12 7.19 6.16
CA ALA A 260 15.25 7.83 7.14
C ALA A 260 16.06 8.28 8.37
N HIS A 261 16.95 7.44 8.93
CA HIS A 261 17.86 7.88 10.01
C HIS A 261 18.77 9.02 9.56
N ARG A 262 19.40 8.95 8.37
CA ARG A 262 20.25 10.04 7.86
C ARG A 262 19.48 11.34 7.63
N SER A 263 18.22 11.26 7.23
CA SER A 263 17.34 12.42 7.05
C SER A 263 16.93 13.00 8.41
N ALA A 264 16.61 12.12 9.37
CA ALA A 264 16.32 12.47 10.76
C ALA A 264 17.50 13.18 11.44
N ASP A 265 18.75 12.77 11.19
CA ASP A 265 19.94 13.46 11.70
C ASP A 265 19.88 14.97 11.41
N PHE A 266 19.56 15.36 10.16
CA PHE A 266 19.50 16.77 9.75
C PHE A 266 18.23 17.48 10.24
N VAL A 267 17.08 16.79 10.28
CA VAL A 267 15.79 17.37 10.73
C VAL A 267 15.79 17.61 12.24
N LEU A 268 16.23 16.63 13.03
CA LEU A 268 16.20 16.66 14.50
C LEU A 268 17.34 17.49 15.12
N ARG A 269 18.32 17.98 14.33
CA ARG A 269 19.56 18.65 14.80
C ARG A 269 19.40 19.84 15.75
N SER A 270 18.20 20.42 15.85
CA SER A 270 17.87 21.49 16.81
C SER A 270 17.66 20.98 18.25
N VAL A 271 17.56 19.66 18.40
CA VAL A 271 17.46 18.89 19.64
C VAL A 271 18.74 18.08 19.82
N LYS A 272 19.08 17.75 21.08
CA LYS A 272 20.04 16.72 21.44
C LYS A 272 19.26 15.45 21.72
N GLU A 273 19.35 14.50 20.81
CA GLU A 273 18.70 13.21 20.94
C GLU A 273 19.29 12.42 22.12
N GLN A 274 18.43 11.68 22.83
CA GLN A 274 18.85 10.71 23.85
C GLN A 274 18.83 9.26 23.33
N TRP A 275 18.47 9.09 22.05
CA TRP A 275 18.48 7.82 21.34
C TRP A 275 19.91 7.39 20.99
N GLU A 276 20.18 6.09 21.16
CA GLU A 276 21.38 5.39 20.72
C GLU A 276 20.88 4.13 19.99
N SER A 277 21.31 3.93 18.74
CA SER A 277 20.81 2.81 17.92
C SER A 277 21.33 1.47 18.45
N VAL A 278 20.52 0.43 18.23
CA VAL A 278 20.97 -0.96 18.36
C VAL A 278 21.98 -1.34 17.25
N ASP A 279 21.99 -0.63 16.12
CA ASP A 279 22.95 -0.81 15.03
C ASP A 279 24.11 0.19 15.14
N SER A 280 25.30 -0.32 15.49
CA SER A 280 26.53 0.46 15.63
C SER A 280 27.02 1.14 14.34
N THR A 281 26.48 0.77 13.18
CA THR A 281 26.79 1.43 11.89
C THR A 281 26.04 2.76 11.72
N LEU A 282 24.94 2.99 12.45
CA LEU A 282 24.15 4.22 12.42
C LEU A 282 24.76 5.34 13.28
N THR A 283 26.01 5.69 13.01
CA THR A 283 26.69 6.83 13.65
C THR A 283 26.28 8.16 13.00
N ALA A 284 25.64 9.06 13.76
CA ALA A 284 25.24 10.38 13.28
C ALA A 284 26.46 11.20 12.77
N PRO A 285 26.40 11.81 11.56
CA PRO A 285 27.53 12.51 10.95
C PRO A 285 27.81 13.85 11.63
N ARG A 286 29.07 14.30 11.59
CA ARG A 286 29.45 15.64 12.10
C ARG A 286 28.86 16.75 11.23
N GLN A 287 27.80 17.38 11.71
CA GLN A 287 27.10 18.45 10.99
C GLN A 287 27.79 19.82 11.12
N ASN A 288 27.60 20.67 10.10
CA ASN A 288 28.02 22.06 10.13
C ASN A 288 26.83 22.97 10.41
N TYR A 289 26.59 23.26 11.70
CA TYR A 289 25.48 24.09 12.17
C TYR A 289 25.50 25.55 11.66
N ASN A 290 26.60 26.01 11.04
CA ASN A 290 26.67 27.32 10.38
C ASN A 290 25.95 27.35 9.02
N LYS A 291 25.57 26.19 8.47
CA LYS A 291 24.63 26.08 7.33
C LYS A 291 23.21 25.84 7.87
N GLY A 292 22.20 26.44 7.23
CA GLY A 292 20.81 26.01 7.40
C GLY A 292 20.61 24.55 6.95
N VAL A 293 19.51 23.93 7.36
CA VAL A 293 19.25 22.50 7.09
C VAL A 293 19.35 22.17 5.59
N SER A 294 20.27 21.28 5.22
CA SER A 294 20.33 20.66 3.89
C SER A 294 21.11 19.35 3.94
N MET A 295 20.78 18.45 3.01
CA MET A 295 21.61 17.30 2.67
C MET A 295 22.10 17.50 1.24
N ASP A 296 23.37 17.89 1.10
CA ASP A 296 23.93 18.36 -0.18
C ASP A 296 24.26 17.21 -1.17
N ALA A 297 24.22 15.95 -0.71
CA ALA A 297 24.50 14.74 -1.49
C ALA A 297 23.24 13.86 -1.69
N PRO A 298 23.15 13.05 -2.76
CA PRO A 298 22.14 12.01 -2.88
C PRO A 298 22.38 10.90 -1.84
N ASP A 299 21.33 10.14 -1.53
CA ASP A 299 21.42 8.98 -0.63
C ASP A 299 21.57 7.64 -1.37
N ASP A 300 21.76 6.58 -0.60
CA ASP A 300 21.93 5.20 -1.08
C ASP A 300 20.67 4.67 -1.79
N LEU A 301 19.49 5.26 -1.50
CA LEU A 301 18.23 4.92 -2.17
C LEU A 301 18.15 5.53 -3.58
N GLY A 302 18.86 6.64 -3.83
CA GLY A 302 18.90 7.38 -5.08
C GLY A 302 18.03 8.64 -5.09
N LEU A 303 17.59 9.13 -3.93
CA LEU A 303 16.87 10.40 -3.75
C LEU A 303 17.85 11.57 -3.69
N HIS A 304 17.54 12.66 -4.38
CA HIS A 304 18.43 13.81 -4.59
C HIS A 304 18.57 14.68 -3.33
N SER A 305 19.43 15.71 -3.41
CA SER A 305 19.67 16.67 -2.33
C SER A 305 18.46 17.55 -2.02
N TRP A 306 18.33 17.99 -0.77
CA TRP A 306 17.20 18.79 -0.27
C TRP A 306 17.67 19.90 0.68
N LYS A 307 16.83 20.92 0.90
CA LYS A 307 17.15 22.09 1.73
C LYS A 307 15.92 22.73 2.38
N GLY A 308 16.05 23.12 3.64
CA GLY A 308 14.99 23.68 4.48
C GLY A 308 14.29 22.62 5.32
N MET A 309 13.78 23.01 6.50
CA MET A 309 13.17 22.07 7.47
C MET A 309 12.00 21.29 6.86
N HIS A 310 11.06 22.00 6.21
CA HIS A 310 9.87 21.43 5.58
C HIS A 310 10.22 20.32 4.57
N ALA A 311 11.14 20.58 3.63
CA ALA A 311 11.57 19.59 2.64
C ALA A 311 12.32 18.39 3.26
N GLY A 312 12.90 18.55 4.46
CA GLY A 312 13.46 17.45 5.25
C GLY A 312 12.38 16.59 5.91
N ALA A 313 11.35 17.24 6.46
CA ALA A 313 10.18 16.56 7.01
C ALA A 313 9.38 15.82 5.92
N ASP A 314 9.12 16.47 4.78
CA ASP A 314 8.46 15.85 3.61
C ASP A 314 9.21 14.61 3.12
N ARG A 315 10.56 14.68 3.02
CA ARG A 315 11.40 13.52 2.69
C ARG A 315 11.28 12.41 3.72
N LEU A 316 11.30 12.74 5.01
CA LEU A 316 11.20 11.77 6.09
C LEU A 316 9.83 11.07 6.09
N ILE A 317 8.76 11.84 5.85
CA ILE A 317 7.39 11.32 5.69
C ILE A 317 7.32 10.37 4.48
N ALA A 318 7.83 10.78 3.31
CA ALA A 318 7.87 9.92 2.12
C ALA A 318 8.70 8.64 2.34
N LEU A 319 9.82 8.71 3.09
CA LEU A 319 10.60 7.53 3.45
C LEU A 319 9.83 6.57 4.39
N LEU A 320 8.99 7.09 5.29
CA LEU A 320 8.08 6.28 6.11
C LEU A 320 6.93 5.69 5.26
N GLN A 321 6.38 6.43 4.30
CA GLN A 321 5.36 5.93 3.37
C GLN A 321 5.91 4.83 2.43
N ILE A 322 7.12 5.00 1.90
CA ILE A 322 7.86 3.96 1.15
C ILE A 322 8.09 2.72 2.04
N LEU A 323 8.42 2.89 3.33
CA LEU A 323 8.61 1.80 4.27
C LEU A 323 7.31 1.03 4.55
N SER A 324 6.19 1.72 4.78
CA SER A 324 4.84 1.12 4.82
C SER A 324 4.53 0.35 3.54
N GLY A 325 4.85 0.93 2.38
CA GLY A 325 4.71 0.29 1.08
C GLY A 325 5.51 -1.02 0.97
N PHE A 326 6.76 -1.05 1.45
CA PHE A 326 7.55 -2.30 1.51
C PHE A 326 6.90 -3.34 2.42
N ILE A 327 6.43 -2.95 3.61
CA ILE A 327 5.82 -3.83 4.61
C ILE A 327 4.53 -4.47 4.08
N SER A 328 3.68 -3.71 3.39
CA SER A 328 2.36 -4.18 2.94
C SER A 328 2.28 -4.67 1.50
N MET A 329 3.31 -4.50 0.66
CA MET A 329 3.25 -5.00 -0.72
C MET A 329 3.47 -6.53 -0.80
N PRO A 330 2.53 -7.30 -1.38
CA PRO A 330 2.72 -8.75 -1.55
C PRO A 330 3.93 -9.08 -2.42
N SER A 331 4.84 -9.90 -1.87
CA SER A 331 6.01 -10.46 -2.56
C SER A 331 5.69 -11.82 -3.20
N ALA A 332 6.50 -12.24 -4.19
CA ALA A 332 6.40 -13.58 -4.80
C ALA A 332 7.24 -14.65 -4.07
N THR A 333 8.02 -14.23 -3.07
CA THR A 333 8.95 -15.02 -2.26
C THR A 333 8.85 -14.52 -0.82
N ALA A 334 9.01 -15.40 0.17
CA ALA A 334 9.11 -14.96 1.57
C ALA A 334 10.25 -13.93 1.74
N VAL A 335 10.01 -12.93 2.58
CA VAL A 335 10.97 -11.85 2.91
C VAL A 335 11.03 -11.68 4.43
N ALA A 336 12.17 -11.21 4.94
CA ALA A 336 12.38 -11.03 6.37
C ALA A 336 12.11 -9.57 6.76
N LEU A 337 10.91 -9.30 7.27
CA LEU A 337 10.52 -7.95 7.72
C LEU A 337 11.51 -7.42 8.78
N PRO A 338 12.19 -6.28 8.57
CA PRO A 338 13.19 -5.74 9.48
C PRO A 338 12.56 -5.00 10.67
N LEU A 339 11.68 -5.69 11.41
CA LEU A 339 10.84 -5.09 12.46
C LEU A 339 11.66 -4.39 13.56
N GLY A 340 12.81 -4.94 13.94
CA GLY A 340 13.72 -4.31 14.91
C GLY A 340 14.19 -2.91 14.46
N PRO A 341 14.92 -2.80 13.33
CA PRO A 341 15.30 -1.50 12.76
C PRO A 341 14.12 -0.55 12.47
N THR A 342 12.96 -1.05 12.03
CA THR A 342 11.75 -0.23 11.86
C THR A 342 11.27 0.37 13.19
N LEU A 343 11.26 -0.42 14.27
CA LEU A 343 10.87 0.06 15.59
C LEU A 343 11.93 0.97 16.23
N ASP A 344 13.22 0.75 15.95
CA ASP A 344 14.31 1.64 16.38
C ASP A 344 14.18 3.03 15.75
N LEU A 345 13.90 3.09 14.43
CA LEU A 345 13.57 4.34 13.72
C LEU A 345 12.33 5.04 14.30
N ILE A 346 11.23 4.31 14.50
CA ILE A 346 9.98 4.89 15.03
C ILE A 346 10.16 5.38 16.46
N SER A 347 10.91 4.65 17.29
CA SER A 347 11.26 5.06 18.66
C SER A 347 12.14 6.32 18.67
N ARG A 348 13.17 6.39 17.79
CA ARG A 348 14.00 7.59 17.61
C ARG A 348 13.14 8.81 17.32
N LEU A 349 12.27 8.73 16.31
CA LEU A 349 11.43 9.85 15.89
C LEU A 349 10.45 10.26 17.00
N SER A 350 9.72 9.29 17.57
CA SER A 350 8.73 9.50 18.64
C SER A 350 9.32 10.00 19.96
N SER A 351 10.64 9.87 20.16
CA SER A 351 11.33 10.40 21.34
C SER A 351 11.39 11.95 21.38
N VAL A 352 11.24 12.61 20.23
CA VAL A 352 11.33 14.07 20.10
C VAL A 352 9.92 14.65 19.90
N THR A 353 9.31 15.15 20.98
CA THR A 353 7.95 15.72 20.97
C THR A 353 7.92 17.23 21.17
N VAL A 354 6.82 17.88 20.77
CA VAL A 354 6.60 19.32 20.97
C VAL A 354 6.51 19.65 22.48
N PRO A 355 7.38 20.54 23.04
CA PRO A 355 7.36 20.86 24.46
C PRO A 355 6.11 21.62 24.89
N THR A 356 5.40 21.10 25.90
CA THR A 356 4.18 21.74 26.42
C THR A 356 4.51 22.83 27.46
N GLY A 357 3.83 23.97 27.39
CA GLY A 357 4.27 25.24 27.98
C GLY A 357 4.35 25.35 29.52
N ALA A 358 3.93 24.32 30.27
CA ALA A 358 4.10 24.22 31.73
C ALA A 358 5.15 23.17 32.15
N GLU A 359 5.55 22.28 31.23
CA GLU A 359 6.39 21.10 31.48
C GLU A 359 7.67 21.10 30.60
N ALA A 360 8.09 22.27 30.09
CA ALA A 360 9.31 22.42 29.30
C ALA A 360 10.63 22.07 30.05
N SER A 361 10.56 21.80 31.36
CA SER A 361 11.64 21.28 32.19
C SER A 361 11.51 19.80 32.58
N SER A 362 10.39 19.15 32.25
CA SER A 362 10.14 17.70 32.43
C SER A 362 10.01 16.95 31.09
N SER A 363 9.73 17.65 29.99
CA SER A 363 10.00 17.15 28.65
C SER A 363 11.49 16.83 28.49
N GLY A 364 11.83 15.59 28.13
CA GLY A 364 13.21 15.12 27.97
C GLY A 364 13.97 15.74 26.79
N VAL A 365 13.30 16.58 25.99
CA VAL A 365 13.81 17.19 24.76
C VAL A 365 14.86 18.27 25.08
N GLN A 366 16.11 17.85 25.26
CA GLN A 366 17.23 18.77 25.45
C GLN A 366 17.48 19.57 24.17
N VAL A 367 17.49 20.90 24.25
CA VAL A 367 17.72 21.77 23.09
C VAL A 367 19.20 21.83 22.71
N ASN A 368 19.52 21.83 21.41
CA ASN A 368 20.85 22.14 20.90
C ASN A 368 21.09 23.67 20.92
N PRO A 369 22.01 24.20 21.76
CA PRO A 369 22.25 25.65 21.84
C PRO A 369 22.99 26.23 20.62
N GLN A 370 23.46 25.39 19.69
CA GLN A 370 24.13 25.83 18.46
C GLN A 370 23.15 26.14 17.32
N ILE A 371 21.84 25.86 17.50
CA ILE A 371 20.79 26.09 16.49
C ILE A 371 19.87 27.25 16.92
N GLY A 372 19.49 28.07 15.95
CA GLY A 372 18.60 29.21 16.14
C GLY A 372 17.19 28.82 16.58
N ARG A 373 16.52 29.73 17.30
CA ARG A 373 15.14 29.53 17.78
C ARG A 373 14.16 29.25 16.62
N GLU A 374 14.28 29.97 15.53
CA GLU A 374 13.42 29.86 14.33
C GLU A 374 13.45 28.44 13.74
N GLU A 375 14.62 27.82 13.60
CA GLU A 375 14.75 26.47 13.06
C GLU A 375 14.14 25.41 13.99
N ARG A 376 14.23 25.61 15.30
CA ARG A 376 13.57 24.75 16.30
C ARG A 376 12.04 24.91 16.30
N GLU A 377 11.55 26.13 16.11
CA GLU A 377 10.10 26.40 15.98
C GLU A 377 9.54 25.82 14.67
N MET A 378 10.34 25.80 13.58
CA MET A 378 9.99 25.05 12.37
C MET A 378 9.96 23.53 12.63
N LEU A 379 10.92 22.94 13.36
CA LEU A 379 10.86 21.52 13.70
C LEU A 379 9.56 21.18 14.47
N TYR A 380 9.23 21.96 15.49
CA TYR A 380 8.02 21.72 16.29
C TYR A 380 6.70 21.90 15.51
N ALA A 381 6.70 22.59 14.36
CA ALA A 381 5.56 22.64 13.46
C ALA A 381 5.42 21.38 12.59
N GLU A 382 6.53 20.71 12.25
CA GLU A 382 6.54 19.52 11.40
C GLU A 382 6.42 18.20 12.17
N LEU A 383 6.84 18.14 13.45
CA LEU A 383 6.78 16.92 14.29
C LEU A 383 5.43 16.18 14.22
N PRO A 384 4.25 16.83 14.34
CA PRO A 384 2.97 16.14 14.25
C PRO A 384 2.75 15.40 12.93
N ARG A 385 3.29 15.89 11.80
CA ARG A 385 3.19 15.22 10.49
C ARG A 385 4.10 13.99 10.43
N ILE A 386 5.31 14.10 10.97
CA ILE A 386 6.27 12.99 11.08
C ILE A 386 5.68 11.89 11.97
N HIS A 387 5.07 12.26 13.10
CA HIS A 387 4.45 11.33 14.02
C HIS A 387 3.22 10.60 13.47
N VAL A 388 2.38 11.27 12.67
CA VAL A 388 1.29 10.60 11.92
C VAL A 388 1.87 9.52 11.00
N ALA A 389 2.88 9.85 10.19
CA ALA A 389 3.52 8.88 9.32
C ALA A 389 4.18 7.71 10.10
N CYS A 390 4.71 7.95 11.31
CA CYS A 390 5.16 6.87 12.20
C CYS A 390 4.02 5.96 12.67
N MET A 391 2.86 6.53 13.05
CA MET A 391 1.68 5.74 13.43
C MET A 391 1.13 4.93 12.26
N ASP A 392 1.15 5.49 11.04
CA ASP A 392 0.78 4.78 9.82
C ASP A 392 1.68 3.56 9.59
N VAL A 393 3.00 3.67 9.75
CA VAL A 393 3.91 2.51 9.64
C VAL A 393 3.57 1.44 10.68
N LEU A 394 3.28 1.83 11.93
CA LEU A 394 2.85 0.87 12.96
C LEU A 394 1.51 0.19 12.59
N ALA A 395 0.54 0.94 12.04
CA ALA A 395 -0.74 0.39 11.61
C ALA A 395 -0.56 -0.63 10.48
N HIS A 396 0.28 -0.33 9.48
CA HIS A 396 0.63 -1.27 8.40
C HIS A 396 1.33 -2.53 8.93
N VAL A 397 2.18 -2.42 9.97
CA VAL A 397 2.77 -3.60 10.65
C VAL A 397 1.70 -4.44 11.34
N VAL A 398 0.75 -3.84 12.06
CA VAL A 398 -0.34 -4.55 12.75
C VAL A 398 -1.26 -5.26 11.74
N ILE A 399 -1.63 -4.58 10.66
CA ILE A 399 -2.50 -5.13 9.60
C ILE A 399 -1.82 -6.30 8.86
N VAL A 400 -0.50 -6.26 8.66
CA VAL A 400 0.24 -7.31 7.93
C VAL A 400 0.61 -8.52 8.80
N LEU A 401 0.83 -8.31 10.10
CA LEU A 401 1.19 -9.38 11.04
C LEU A 401 -0.01 -10.03 11.74
N GLU A 402 -1.14 -9.32 11.81
CA GLU A 402 -2.32 -9.68 12.61
C GLU A 402 -1.91 -10.13 14.03
N ASN A 403 -2.38 -11.28 14.49
CA ASN A 403 -2.08 -11.85 15.81
C ASN A 403 -0.57 -12.05 16.07
N SER A 404 0.26 -12.09 15.03
CA SER A 404 1.72 -12.18 15.16
C SER A 404 2.35 -10.88 15.69
N ALA A 405 1.61 -9.77 15.69
CA ALA A 405 2.02 -8.50 16.30
C ALA A 405 1.93 -8.50 17.83
N ALA A 406 1.32 -9.50 18.48
CA ALA A 406 1.10 -9.56 19.92
C ALA A 406 2.34 -9.19 20.79
N PRO A 407 3.58 -9.64 20.47
CA PRO A 407 4.78 -9.26 21.25
C PRO A 407 5.16 -7.77 21.15
N LEU A 408 4.65 -7.06 20.14
CA LEU A 408 4.94 -5.64 19.88
C LEU A 408 3.89 -4.71 20.48
N THR A 409 2.70 -5.23 20.85
CA THR A 409 1.53 -4.47 21.29
C THR A 409 1.83 -3.50 22.44
N GLN A 410 2.55 -3.92 23.48
CA GLN A 410 2.91 -3.03 24.60
C GLN A 410 3.76 -1.85 24.12
N THR A 411 4.82 -2.11 23.33
CA THR A 411 5.70 -1.09 22.78
C THR A 411 4.95 -0.12 21.87
N MET A 412 4.06 -0.62 21.02
CA MET A 412 3.23 0.22 20.13
C MET A 412 2.26 1.10 20.93
N VAL A 413 1.63 0.55 21.98
CA VAL A 413 0.76 1.30 22.90
C VAL A 413 1.53 2.36 23.67
N GLU A 414 2.73 2.06 24.17
CA GLU A 414 3.58 3.04 24.86
C GLU A 414 3.99 4.19 23.94
N GLN A 415 4.42 3.90 22.71
CA GLN A 415 4.81 4.92 21.73
C GLN A 415 3.63 5.81 21.31
N VAL A 416 2.49 5.23 20.93
CA VAL A 416 1.32 6.03 20.51
C VAL A 416 0.76 6.88 21.66
N THR A 417 0.71 6.36 22.88
CA THR A 417 0.21 7.11 24.05
C THR A 417 1.20 8.18 24.53
N TRP A 418 2.51 7.95 24.37
CA TRP A 418 3.55 8.96 24.61
C TRP A 418 3.44 10.16 23.66
N VAL A 419 3.35 9.91 22.34
CA VAL A 419 3.16 10.99 21.36
C VAL A 419 1.82 11.70 21.62
N PHE A 420 0.73 10.94 21.79
CA PHE A 420 -0.60 11.49 22.07
C PHE A 420 -0.61 12.43 23.28
N ARG A 421 0.04 12.05 24.40
CA ARG A 421 0.11 12.90 25.60
C ARG A 421 0.67 14.29 25.30
N ASN A 422 1.70 14.37 24.46
CA ASN A 422 2.37 15.63 24.14
C ASN A 422 1.68 16.40 23.01
N GLU A 423 1.15 15.70 22.00
CA GLU A 423 0.74 16.30 20.71
C GLU A 423 -0.76 16.20 20.39
N ARG A 424 -1.61 15.79 21.34
CA ARG A 424 -3.09 15.81 21.23
C ARG A 424 -3.74 17.16 20.87
N PHE A 425 -2.99 18.25 20.78
CA PHE A 425 -3.49 19.50 20.21
C PHE A 425 -3.70 19.39 18.69
N SER A 426 -2.89 18.56 18.02
CA SER A 426 -3.10 18.23 16.61
C SER A 426 -4.36 17.36 16.45
N ARG A 427 -5.17 17.66 15.44
CA ARG A 427 -6.31 16.83 15.04
C ARG A 427 -5.83 15.50 14.46
N ASP A 428 -4.79 15.57 13.64
CA ASP A 428 -4.39 14.46 12.76
C ASP A 428 -3.61 13.40 13.55
N VAL A 429 -2.81 13.82 14.54
CA VAL A 429 -2.18 12.92 15.54
C VAL A 429 -3.25 12.17 16.36
N ARG A 430 -4.38 12.81 16.67
CA ARG A 430 -5.48 12.14 17.39
C ARG A 430 -6.17 11.10 16.52
N MET A 431 -6.48 11.45 15.27
CA MET A 431 -7.07 10.53 14.28
C MET A 431 -6.19 9.29 14.07
N ALA A 432 -4.90 9.48 13.73
CA ALA A 432 -3.95 8.39 13.54
C ALA A 432 -3.75 7.53 14.81
N ALA A 433 -3.75 8.15 16.01
CA ALA A 433 -3.70 7.41 17.26
C ALA A 433 -4.97 6.58 17.50
N TYR A 434 -6.15 7.10 17.14
CA TYR A 434 -7.42 6.37 17.27
C TYR A 434 -7.49 5.19 16.29
N ASP A 435 -7.14 5.40 15.01
CA ASP A 435 -7.14 4.35 13.98
C ASP A 435 -6.10 3.24 14.29
N LEU A 436 -4.88 3.61 14.74
CA LEU A 436 -3.84 2.65 15.19
C LEU A 436 -4.28 1.85 16.42
N LEU A 437 -4.88 2.50 17.43
CA LEU A 437 -5.37 1.81 18.63
C LEU A 437 -6.56 0.90 18.31
N SER A 438 -7.45 1.29 17.39
CA SER A 438 -8.57 0.44 16.93
C SER A 438 -8.04 -0.81 16.23
N SER A 439 -6.99 -0.67 15.42
CA SER A 439 -6.27 -1.77 14.78
C SER A 439 -5.58 -2.70 15.79
N LEU A 440 -4.92 -2.15 16.81
CA LEU A 440 -4.27 -2.94 17.87
C LEU A 440 -5.27 -3.70 18.74
N VAL A 441 -6.38 -3.05 19.10
CA VAL A 441 -7.42 -3.58 19.99
C VAL A 441 -8.27 -4.66 19.31
N SER A 442 -8.62 -4.48 18.04
CA SER A 442 -9.40 -5.51 17.30
C SER A 442 -8.63 -6.81 17.07
N VAL A 443 -7.29 -6.75 17.02
CA VAL A 443 -6.42 -7.94 16.93
C VAL A 443 -6.09 -8.53 18.31
N ASN A 444 -5.63 -7.71 19.26
CA ASN A 444 -5.03 -8.20 20.52
C ASN A 444 -5.84 -7.91 21.79
N GLY A 445 -7.03 -7.29 21.68
CA GLY A 445 -7.81 -6.76 22.80
C GLY A 445 -8.11 -7.77 23.92
N SER A 446 -8.43 -9.01 23.57
CA SER A 446 -8.74 -10.08 24.53
C SER A 446 -7.52 -10.60 25.31
N ALA A 447 -6.31 -10.34 24.82
CA ALA A 447 -5.05 -10.63 25.49
C ALA A 447 -4.46 -9.42 26.23
N MET A 448 -5.12 -8.25 26.18
CA MET A 448 -4.66 -7.04 26.86
C MET A 448 -4.75 -7.17 28.38
N THR A 449 -3.76 -6.59 29.06
CA THR A 449 -3.68 -6.59 30.53
C THR A 449 -3.99 -5.21 31.08
N LYS A 450 -4.12 -5.09 32.40
CA LYS A 450 -4.23 -3.78 33.06
C LYS A 450 -3.03 -2.86 32.74
N GLN A 451 -1.85 -3.41 32.45
CA GLN A 451 -0.67 -2.62 32.06
C GLN A 451 -0.77 -2.07 30.63
N THR A 452 -1.35 -2.82 29.68
CA THR A 452 -1.56 -2.33 28.31
C THR A 452 -2.74 -1.37 28.22
N VAL A 453 -3.80 -1.55 29.02
CA VAL A 453 -5.02 -0.71 28.96
C VAL A 453 -4.88 0.62 29.71
N THR A 454 -4.11 0.67 30.81
CA THR A 454 -4.01 1.90 31.63
C THR A 454 -3.45 3.11 30.85
N PRO A 455 -2.43 2.98 29.97
CA PRO A 455 -1.97 4.08 29.10
C PRO A 455 -3.00 4.57 28.07
N ILE A 456 -3.99 3.74 27.71
CA ILE A 456 -4.99 4.03 26.67
C ILE A 456 -6.18 4.84 27.24
N ILE A 457 -6.44 4.75 28.55
CA ILE A 457 -7.52 5.46 29.26
C ILE A 457 -7.60 6.98 28.95
N PRO A 458 -6.49 7.76 28.93
CA PRO A 458 -6.53 9.17 28.54
C PRO A 458 -6.91 9.40 27.07
N VAL A 459 -6.63 8.45 26.19
CA VAL A 459 -7.00 8.50 24.77
C VAL A 459 -8.51 8.24 24.61
N ILE A 460 -9.04 7.22 25.29
CA ILE A 460 -10.48 6.92 25.33
C ILE A 460 -11.29 8.13 25.81
N ARG A 461 -10.84 8.81 26.88
CA ARG A 461 -11.50 10.04 27.35
C ARG A 461 -11.43 11.19 26.34
N ALA A 462 -10.39 11.24 25.50
CA ALA A 462 -10.29 12.22 24.43
C ALA A 462 -11.28 11.92 23.29
N CYS A 463 -11.46 10.65 22.90
CA CYS A 463 -12.53 10.23 21.98
C CYS A 463 -13.90 10.67 22.49
N CYS A 464 -14.17 10.47 23.78
CA CYS A 464 -15.41 10.95 24.41
C CYS A 464 -15.57 12.47 24.31
N SER A 465 -14.50 13.26 24.48
CA SER A 465 -14.56 14.72 24.32
C SER A 465 -14.63 15.21 22.88
N ASP A 466 -14.18 14.42 21.91
CA ASP A 466 -14.20 14.75 20.47
C ASP A 466 -15.53 14.40 19.80
N LEU A 467 -16.26 13.42 20.36
CA LEU A 467 -17.61 13.04 19.95
C LEU A 467 -18.71 13.90 20.59
N LEU A 468 -18.45 14.50 21.75
CA LEU A 468 -19.39 15.37 22.45
C LEU A 468 -19.26 16.83 21.99
N PRO A 469 -20.38 17.56 21.80
CA PRO A 469 -20.32 18.98 21.47
C PRO A 469 -19.66 19.76 22.62
N VAL A 470 -18.57 20.46 22.31
CA VAL A 470 -17.77 21.21 23.29
C VAL A 470 -18.65 22.16 24.10
N PRO A 471 -18.65 22.08 25.45
CA PRO A 471 -19.54 22.85 26.31
C PRO A 471 -19.12 24.32 26.45
N GLY A 472 -19.25 25.09 25.36
CA GLY A 472 -19.33 26.55 25.35
C GLY A 472 -18.12 27.30 25.92
N ASP A 473 -17.01 27.32 25.16
CA ASP A 473 -15.87 28.21 25.45
C ASP A 473 -16.34 29.67 25.58
N SER A 474 -16.35 30.14 26.83
CA SER A 474 -16.83 31.46 27.25
C SER A 474 -15.72 32.25 27.94
N VAL A 475 -14.52 32.15 27.37
CA VAL A 475 -13.27 32.84 27.72
C VAL A 475 -12.62 33.20 26.36
N VAL A 476 -12.31 34.42 25.92
CA VAL A 476 -12.05 35.77 26.52
C VAL A 476 -12.89 36.83 25.74
N GLU A 477 -13.10 38.09 26.13
CA GLU A 477 -12.59 38.94 27.22
C GLU A 477 -13.66 39.95 27.70
N ALA A 478 -13.69 40.27 29.00
CA ALA A 478 -14.48 41.38 29.56
C ALA A 478 -13.97 41.89 30.93
N LYS A 479 -12.75 42.47 30.91
CA LYS A 479 -12.10 43.36 31.90
C LYS A 479 -12.29 43.05 33.39
N ALA A 480 -11.18 42.68 34.03
CA ALA A 480 -11.09 42.80 35.48
C ALA A 480 -11.26 44.26 35.95
N GLN A 481 -12.07 44.46 36.99
CA GLN A 481 -11.92 45.57 37.93
C GLN A 481 -11.81 45.01 39.36
N SER A 482 -10.94 45.61 40.15
CA SER A 482 -10.63 45.21 41.52
C SER A 482 -11.53 45.89 42.55
N ASP A 483 -12.04 45.14 43.53
CA ASP A 483 -11.42 45.16 44.87
C ASP A 483 -11.98 44.07 45.82
N PRO A 484 -11.29 43.75 46.94
CA PRO A 484 -11.51 42.50 47.67
C PRO A 484 -12.24 42.62 49.02
N LYS A 485 -13.06 41.60 49.38
CA LYS A 485 -13.15 40.99 50.73
C LYS A 485 -14.27 39.93 50.88
N SER A 486 -13.90 38.66 51.07
CA SER A 486 -14.49 37.77 52.11
C SER A 486 -13.75 36.42 52.16
N LYS A 487 -13.55 35.86 53.37
CA LYS A 487 -13.13 34.45 53.57
C LYS A 487 -14.37 33.60 53.88
N SER A 488 -14.59 32.48 53.18
CA SER A 488 -15.23 31.29 53.77
C SER A 488 -15.26 30.07 52.82
N LYS A 489 -14.71 28.95 53.32
CA LYS A 489 -15.08 27.52 53.15
C LYS A 489 -15.53 26.92 51.80
N GLN A 490 -15.30 25.59 51.72
CA GLN A 490 -15.84 24.68 50.70
C GLN A 490 -17.38 24.70 50.67
N GLY A 491 -17.94 24.48 49.48
CA GLY A 491 -19.37 24.24 49.22
C GLY A 491 -19.55 23.61 47.84
N GLN A 492 -20.58 22.78 47.65
CA GLN A 492 -20.80 22.03 46.41
C GLN A 492 -21.24 22.94 45.25
N SER A 493 -20.87 22.58 44.02
CA SER A 493 -21.31 23.24 42.79
C SER A 493 -22.77 22.89 42.46
N ALA A 494 -23.72 23.59 43.07
CA ALA A 494 -25.13 23.51 42.68
C ALA A 494 -25.32 24.08 41.27
N VAL A 495 -25.77 23.24 40.32
CA VAL A 495 -26.06 23.66 38.95
C VAL A 495 -27.43 24.35 38.93
N ASN A 496 -27.46 25.65 38.60
CA ASN A 496 -28.70 26.43 38.57
C ASN A 496 -29.66 25.94 37.47
N ALA A 497 -30.82 25.44 37.88
CA ALA A 497 -31.85 24.92 36.98
C ALA A 497 -32.37 25.97 35.96
N ASP A 498 -32.39 27.25 36.33
CA ASP A 498 -32.83 28.36 35.48
C ASP A 498 -32.04 28.49 34.15
N SER A 499 -30.82 27.92 34.08
CA SER A 499 -30.03 27.89 32.84
C SER A 499 -30.68 27.04 31.74
N PHE A 500 -31.45 26.01 32.11
CA PHE A 500 -32.17 25.15 31.15
C PHE A 500 -33.46 25.77 30.61
N LEU A 501 -34.04 26.76 31.31
CA LEU A 501 -35.34 27.35 30.99
C LEU A 501 -35.26 28.57 30.05
N ASN A 502 -34.08 28.87 29.49
CA ASN A 502 -33.83 30.08 28.71
C ASN A 502 -33.79 29.79 27.18
N PRO A 503 -34.91 29.95 26.43
CA PRO A 503 -34.98 29.58 25.01
C PRO A 503 -34.07 30.45 24.11
N ASN A 504 -33.58 31.59 24.62
CA ASN A 504 -32.61 32.42 23.91
C ASN A 504 -31.20 31.79 23.89
N LEU A 505 -30.83 30.96 24.88
CA LEU A 505 -29.58 30.19 24.85
C LEU A 505 -29.67 29.01 23.89
N GLN A 506 -30.83 28.35 23.81
CA GLN A 506 -31.05 27.26 22.83
C GLN A 506 -30.88 27.75 21.38
N LYS A 507 -31.31 28.97 21.06
CA LYS A 507 -31.10 29.58 19.73
C LYS A 507 -29.64 29.97 19.47
N ALA A 508 -28.86 30.31 20.50
CA ALA A 508 -27.41 30.50 20.35
C ALA A 508 -26.70 29.16 20.05
N GLY A 509 -27.10 28.08 20.72
CA GLY A 509 -26.60 26.72 20.45
C GLY A 509 -26.90 26.23 19.03
N GLN A 510 -28.06 26.59 18.46
CA GLN A 510 -28.46 26.24 17.10
C GLN A 510 -27.78 27.07 15.98
N SER A 511 -26.89 28.01 16.30
CA SER A 511 -26.11 28.78 15.30
C SER A 511 -24.59 28.73 15.54
N GLN A 512 -24.13 28.00 16.55
CA GLN A 512 -22.74 27.61 16.68
C GLN A 512 -22.49 26.41 15.75
N ASN A 513 -22.09 26.71 14.51
CA ASN A 513 -21.62 25.70 13.57
C ASN A 513 -20.18 25.27 13.94
N VAL A 514 -20.03 24.71 15.15
CA VAL A 514 -18.76 24.21 15.70
C VAL A 514 -18.15 23.25 14.67
N HIS A 515 -16.85 23.39 14.41
CA HIS A 515 -16.18 22.67 13.33
C HIS A 515 -16.23 21.15 13.54
N ARG A 516 -17.27 20.53 12.98
CA ARG A 516 -17.50 19.09 13.02
C ARG A 516 -16.56 18.42 12.03
N PHE A 517 -15.63 17.61 12.53
CA PHE A 517 -14.63 16.91 11.73
C PHE A 517 -15.06 15.44 11.57
N PRO A 518 -15.78 15.08 10.48
CA PRO A 518 -16.43 13.78 10.37
C PRO A 518 -15.42 12.62 10.44
N ASP A 519 -14.21 12.82 9.93
CA ASP A 519 -13.15 11.80 9.91
C ASP A 519 -12.58 11.54 11.31
N LEU A 520 -12.54 12.56 12.17
CA LEU A 520 -12.14 12.42 13.58
C LEU A 520 -13.25 11.78 14.42
N GLU A 521 -14.50 12.20 14.20
CA GLU A 521 -15.66 11.58 14.85
C GLU A 521 -15.79 10.10 14.48
N ARG A 522 -15.57 9.75 13.20
CA ARG A 522 -15.49 8.38 12.72
C ARG A 522 -14.41 7.59 13.48
N ALA A 523 -13.17 8.05 13.46
CA ALA A 523 -12.06 7.35 14.13
C ALA A 523 -12.28 7.22 15.66
N ALA A 524 -12.89 8.23 16.28
CA ALA A 524 -13.24 8.20 17.71
C ALA A 524 -14.38 7.20 18.02
N SER A 525 -15.42 7.14 17.18
CA SER A 525 -16.53 6.17 17.29
C SER A 525 -16.01 4.75 17.07
N GLU A 526 -15.23 4.51 16.01
CA GLU A 526 -14.61 3.21 15.72
C GLU A 526 -13.70 2.73 16.84
N LEU A 527 -12.89 3.61 17.46
CA LEU A 527 -12.09 3.22 18.62
C LEU A 527 -12.96 2.87 19.84
N LEU A 528 -14.01 3.64 20.14
CA LEU A 528 -14.91 3.31 21.25
C LEU A 528 -15.62 1.97 21.01
N GLN A 529 -16.09 1.71 19.78
CA GLN A 529 -16.69 0.43 19.40
C GLN A 529 -15.69 -0.72 19.55
N SER A 530 -14.48 -0.60 19.01
CA SER A 530 -13.42 -1.62 19.14
C SER A 530 -13.04 -1.88 20.60
N VAL A 531 -12.89 -0.84 21.42
CA VAL A 531 -12.59 -0.98 22.85
C VAL A 531 -13.71 -1.72 23.58
N LEU A 532 -14.97 -1.38 23.31
CA LEU A 532 -16.13 -2.07 23.90
C LEU A 532 -16.29 -3.52 23.40
N ALA A 533 -15.92 -3.82 22.15
CA ALA A 533 -16.09 -5.14 21.56
C ALA A 533 -14.99 -6.15 21.95
N TYR A 534 -13.75 -5.69 22.14
CA TYR A 534 -12.59 -6.57 22.26
C TYR A 534 -11.83 -6.50 23.60
N VAL A 535 -12.00 -5.45 24.42
CA VAL A 535 -11.29 -5.33 25.71
C VAL A 535 -12.16 -5.84 26.88
N PRO A 536 -11.63 -6.66 27.80
CA PRO A 536 -12.35 -7.09 29.01
C PRO A 536 -12.89 -5.92 29.84
N SER A 537 -14.18 -5.97 30.21
CA SER A 537 -14.90 -4.84 30.82
C SER A 537 -14.38 -4.45 32.21
N GLU A 538 -13.73 -5.37 32.94
CA GLU A 538 -13.09 -5.11 34.22
C GLU A 538 -11.93 -4.11 34.09
N LEU A 539 -11.25 -4.10 32.94
CA LEU A 539 -10.18 -3.15 32.63
C LEU A 539 -10.72 -1.76 32.27
N LEU A 540 -11.96 -1.70 31.75
CA LEU A 540 -12.64 -0.46 31.32
C LEU A 540 -13.43 0.24 32.44
N ALA A 541 -13.61 -0.39 33.60
CA ALA A 541 -14.48 0.07 34.68
C ALA A 541 -14.22 1.51 35.19
N SER A 542 -13.04 2.10 34.93
CA SER A 542 -12.68 3.49 35.30
C SER A 542 -12.98 4.55 34.24
N VAL A 543 -13.43 4.15 33.05
CA VAL A 543 -13.88 5.02 31.94
C VAL A 543 -15.27 4.66 31.41
N ARG A 544 -15.79 3.47 31.75
CA ARG A 544 -17.01 2.93 31.14
C ARG A 544 -18.22 3.87 31.22
N THR A 545 -18.44 4.56 32.34
CA THR A 545 -19.50 5.58 32.47
C THR A 545 -19.32 6.79 31.54
N ASP A 546 -18.07 7.20 31.25
CA ASP A 546 -17.78 8.27 30.29
C ASP A 546 -18.11 7.81 28.85
N ILE A 547 -17.78 6.56 28.52
CA ILE A 547 -18.09 5.93 27.22
C ILE A 547 -19.60 5.78 27.04
N ASP A 548 -20.28 5.14 28.00
CA ASP A 548 -21.72 4.87 27.96
C ASP A 548 -22.54 6.17 27.85
N ARG A 549 -22.14 7.21 28.60
CA ARG A 549 -22.72 8.55 28.46
C ARG A 549 -22.49 9.14 27.07
N THR A 550 -21.32 8.95 26.48
CA THR A 550 -20.98 9.49 25.15
C THR A 550 -21.84 8.84 24.07
N ILE A 551 -21.86 7.50 24.00
CA ILE A 551 -22.55 6.74 22.95
C ILE A 551 -24.09 6.91 23.00
N ILE A 552 -24.65 7.13 24.19
CA ILE A 552 -26.07 7.52 24.34
C ILE A 552 -26.31 8.94 23.80
N LEU A 553 -25.41 9.90 24.08
CA LEU A 553 -25.57 11.29 23.65
C LEU A 553 -25.30 11.50 22.14
N THR A 554 -24.46 10.66 21.51
CA THR A 554 -24.29 10.64 20.05
C THR A 554 -25.33 9.76 19.34
N ALA A 555 -26.06 8.92 20.08
CA ALA A 555 -26.96 7.89 19.58
C ALA A 555 -26.29 6.85 18.65
N ASP A 556 -25.00 6.56 18.88
CA ASP A 556 -24.21 5.57 18.14
C ASP A 556 -24.76 4.14 18.35
N LYS A 557 -25.36 3.55 17.31
CA LYS A 557 -26.01 2.23 17.38
C LYS A 557 -25.02 1.13 17.76
N ASP A 558 -23.90 1.06 17.05
CA ASP A 558 -23.01 -0.09 17.07
C ASP A 558 -22.07 -0.03 18.30
N ALA A 559 -21.69 1.15 18.76
CA ALA A 559 -21.03 1.31 20.05
C ALA A 559 -21.98 1.06 21.24
N MET A 560 -23.26 1.50 21.17
CA MET A 560 -24.25 1.12 22.20
C MET A 560 -24.48 -0.39 22.24
N LEU A 561 -24.57 -1.06 21.09
CA LEU A 561 -24.69 -2.51 21.02
C LEU A 561 -23.46 -3.23 21.58
N ALA A 562 -22.25 -2.77 21.25
CA ALA A 562 -21.00 -3.31 21.82
C ALA A 562 -20.94 -3.14 23.35
N SER A 563 -21.35 -1.99 23.89
CA SER A 563 -21.47 -1.77 25.33
C SER A 563 -22.45 -2.77 25.96
N VAL A 564 -23.65 -2.92 25.40
CA VAL A 564 -24.68 -3.84 25.89
C VAL A 564 -24.22 -5.30 25.89
N LEU A 565 -23.43 -5.72 24.89
CA LEU A 565 -22.90 -7.09 24.79
C LEU A 565 -21.65 -7.34 25.66
N ASN A 566 -21.01 -6.29 26.19
CA ASN A 566 -19.87 -6.39 27.10
C ASN A 566 -20.21 -5.77 28.48
N PRO A 567 -21.03 -6.43 29.31
CA PRO A 567 -21.40 -5.95 30.64
C PRO A 567 -20.21 -5.99 31.62
N ILE A 568 -20.25 -5.16 32.66
CA ILE A 568 -19.33 -5.28 33.81
C ILE A 568 -19.84 -6.42 34.72
N PRO A 569 -19.02 -7.43 35.07
CA PRO A 569 -19.42 -8.48 36.01
C PRO A 569 -19.85 -7.92 37.38
N ALA A 570 -20.84 -8.56 37.99
CA ALA A 570 -21.19 -8.30 39.38
C ALA A 570 -20.03 -8.78 40.28
N ILE A 571 -19.53 -7.91 41.14
CA ILE A 571 -18.52 -8.22 42.16
C ILE A 571 -19.25 -8.29 43.49
N LYS A 572 -18.97 -9.30 44.33
CA LYS A 572 -19.63 -9.45 45.64
C LYS A 572 -19.58 -8.14 46.44
N GLY A 573 -20.73 -7.70 46.95
CA GLY A 573 -20.90 -6.41 47.64
C GLY A 573 -21.06 -5.19 46.70
N ARG A 574 -21.21 -5.39 45.39
CA ARG A 574 -21.50 -4.32 44.42
C ARG A 574 -22.48 -4.77 43.36
N ALA A 575 -23.66 -4.15 43.34
CA ALA A 575 -24.70 -4.38 42.34
C ALA A 575 -24.17 -4.27 40.90
N ALA A 576 -24.77 -5.05 39.99
CA ALA A 576 -24.42 -5.06 38.57
C ALA A 576 -24.56 -3.67 37.94
N GLY A 577 -23.71 -3.37 36.94
CA GLY A 577 -23.72 -2.07 36.27
C GLY A 577 -25.06 -1.75 35.60
N ALA A 578 -25.55 -0.53 35.77
CA ALA A 578 -26.82 -0.09 35.20
C ALA A 578 -26.83 -0.24 33.67
N SER A 579 -27.72 -1.09 33.14
CA SER A 579 -27.76 -1.46 31.73
C SER A 579 -28.28 -0.32 30.84
N ILE A 580 -27.61 -0.08 29.71
CA ILE A 580 -28.00 0.94 28.74
C ILE A 580 -29.01 0.44 27.68
N ILE A 581 -29.46 -0.83 27.77
CA ILE A 581 -30.46 -1.43 26.87
C ILE A 581 -31.67 -0.51 26.63
N PRO A 582 -32.28 0.16 27.63
CA PRO A 582 -33.42 1.04 27.39
C PRO A 582 -33.14 2.15 26.37
N PHE A 583 -31.93 2.72 26.37
CA PHE A 583 -31.54 3.78 25.43
C PHE A 583 -31.33 3.24 24.02
N LEU A 584 -30.64 2.10 23.88
CA LEU A 584 -30.44 1.42 22.59
C LEU A 584 -31.80 1.05 21.95
N VAL A 585 -32.71 0.49 22.74
CA VAL A 585 -34.06 0.10 22.28
C VAL A 585 -34.93 1.31 21.97
N GLN A 586 -34.83 2.41 22.73
CA GLN A 586 -35.57 3.64 22.43
C GLN A 586 -35.07 4.33 21.15
N ALA A 587 -33.77 4.28 20.87
CA ALA A 587 -33.17 4.93 19.71
C ALA A 587 -33.32 4.11 18.40
N HIS A 588 -33.13 2.78 18.47
CA HIS A 588 -32.90 1.92 17.30
C HIS A 588 -33.85 0.70 17.24
N SER A 589 -35.10 0.88 17.67
CA SER A 589 -36.12 -0.18 17.76
C SER A 589 -36.47 -0.91 16.46
N ASP A 590 -36.11 -0.34 15.31
CA ASP A 590 -36.35 -0.86 13.96
C ASP A 590 -35.25 -1.82 13.47
N GLN A 591 -34.10 -1.85 14.16
CA GLN A 591 -32.91 -2.60 13.76
C GLN A 591 -33.00 -4.06 14.22
N MET A 592 -32.68 -5.00 13.32
CA MET A 592 -32.89 -6.44 13.58
C MET A 592 -31.99 -6.97 14.70
N GLU A 593 -30.78 -6.44 14.86
CA GLU A 593 -29.87 -6.81 15.96
C GLU A 593 -30.45 -6.41 17.32
N VAL A 594 -31.11 -5.25 17.40
CA VAL A 594 -31.76 -4.73 18.62
C VAL A 594 -33.04 -5.50 18.91
N GLU A 595 -33.85 -5.86 17.90
CA GLU A 595 -35.00 -6.74 18.11
C GLU A 595 -34.56 -8.13 18.62
N ALA A 596 -33.51 -8.72 18.03
CA ALA A 596 -33.03 -10.05 18.41
C ALA A 596 -32.55 -10.14 19.87
N LEU A 597 -32.02 -9.05 20.42
CA LEU A 597 -31.65 -8.94 21.83
C LEU A 597 -32.88 -8.90 22.76
N VAL A 598 -33.88 -8.06 22.45
CA VAL A 598 -35.08 -7.88 23.28
C VAL A 598 -36.07 -9.04 23.14
N ARG A 599 -36.07 -9.70 21.97
CA ARG A 599 -36.93 -10.84 21.63
C ARG A 599 -36.11 -11.96 20.98
N PRO A 600 -35.37 -12.74 21.78
CA PRO A 600 -34.64 -13.90 21.29
C PRO A 600 -35.54 -14.82 20.46
N ARG A 601 -35.18 -15.06 19.20
CA ARG A 601 -35.95 -15.90 18.27
C ARG A 601 -35.73 -17.41 18.48
N MET A 602 -35.04 -17.78 19.57
CA MET A 602 -34.89 -19.14 20.08
C MET A 602 -35.29 -19.19 21.57
N PRO A 603 -35.74 -20.33 22.12
CA PRO A 603 -36.08 -20.45 23.53
C PRO A 603 -34.90 -20.08 24.44
N VAL A 604 -35.13 -19.18 25.41
CA VAL A 604 -34.12 -18.80 26.41
C VAL A 604 -34.02 -19.89 27.46
N LEU A 605 -32.80 -20.37 27.74
CA LEU A 605 -32.53 -21.32 28.81
C LEU A 605 -32.49 -20.56 30.14
N MET A 606 -33.54 -20.68 30.95
CA MET A 606 -33.67 -19.99 32.25
C MET A 606 -32.87 -20.68 33.37
N THR A 607 -31.63 -21.05 33.08
CA THR A 607 -30.72 -21.79 33.98
C THR A 607 -29.46 -20.97 34.27
N ALA A 608 -29.64 -19.85 34.98
CA ALA A 608 -28.56 -18.97 35.45
C ALA A 608 -28.66 -18.78 36.98
N PRO A 609 -28.39 -19.83 37.78
CA PRO A 609 -28.69 -19.86 39.23
C PRO A 609 -27.79 -18.95 40.10
N GLU A 610 -26.91 -18.16 39.51
CA GLU A 610 -25.98 -17.26 40.21
C GLU A 610 -26.43 -15.78 40.20
N LEU A 611 -27.61 -15.49 39.63
CA LEU A 611 -28.20 -14.13 39.57
C LEU A 611 -29.41 -13.93 40.47
N ASP A 612 -30.21 -14.97 40.74
CA ASP A 612 -31.39 -14.87 41.64
C ASP A 612 -30.97 -14.63 43.11
N SER A 613 -29.77 -15.04 43.53
CA SER A 613 -29.29 -14.90 44.92
C SER A 613 -28.95 -13.47 45.34
N PHE A 614 -29.25 -12.46 44.52
CA PHE A 614 -29.04 -11.03 44.81
C PHE A 614 -30.35 -10.23 44.83
N ALA A 615 -31.50 -10.89 44.69
CA ALA A 615 -32.82 -10.24 44.75
C ALA A 615 -33.47 -10.27 46.14
N ASP A 616 -33.08 -11.21 47.01
CA ASP A 616 -33.68 -11.46 48.33
C ASP A 616 -32.94 -10.76 49.50
N GLU A 617 -31.83 -10.04 49.26
CA GLU A 617 -31.01 -9.40 50.31
C GLU A 617 -31.40 -7.93 50.62
N GLU A 618 -32.42 -7.34 49.97
CA GLU A 618 -32.85 -5.94 50.21
C GLU A 618 -33.88 -5.74 51.35
N ASP A 619 -34.36 -6.82 52.01
CA ASP A 619 -35.48 -6.78 52.98
C ASP A 619 -35.07 -7.05 54.46
N GLU A 620 -33.77 -7.20 54.79
CA GLU A 620 -33.28 -7.39 56.19
C GLU A 620 -32.35 -6.25 56.67
N GLU A 621 -32.90 -5.03 56.82
CA GLU A 621 -32.27 -3.96 57.64
C GLU A 621 -32.59 -4.17 59.14
N ASP A 622 -31.61 -4.62 59.95
CA ASP A 622 -31.20 -4.01 61.25
C ASP A 622 -30.19 -4.86 62.07
N GLU A 623 -29.61 -4.24 63.11
CA GLU A 623 -28.79 -4.79 64.23
C GLU A 623 -27.28 -5.14 64.03
N GLU A 624 -26.46 -4.09 64.21
CA GLU A 624 -25.29 -3.99 65.13
C GLU A 624 -23.84 -4.50 64.80
N GLU A 625 -22.92 -3.54 64.99
CA GLU A 625 -21.53 -3.59 65.52
C GLU A 625 -20.42 -4.54 64.97
N ASN A 626 -19.59 -3.96 64.09
CA ASN A 626 -18.15 -3.69 64.34
C ASN A 626 -17.21 -4.82 64.87
N GLU A 627 -16.29 -5.29 64.01
CA GLU A 627 -14.97 -5.81 64.43
C GLU A 627 -13.86 -5.56 63.37
N GLU A 628 -12.61 -5.37 63.80
CA GLU A 628 -11.44 -5.17 62.92
C GLU A 628 -10.68 -6.50 62.67
N MET A 629 -10.23 -6.78 61.43
CA MET A 629 -8.83 -7.25 61.23
C MET A 629 -8.31 -7.29 59.77
N ALA A 630 -7.08 -6.77 59.64
CA ALA A 630 -5.89 -7.27 58.89
C ALA A 630 -5.98 -7.92 57.49
N ASP A 631 -5.01 -7.54 56.64
CA ASP A 631 -4.66 -8.20 55.37
C ASP A 631 -4.04 -9.61 55.54
N GLU A 632 -4.36 -10.53 54.63
CA GLU A 632 -3.41 -11.54 54.12
C GLU A 632 -3.67 -11.86 52.62
N PRO A 633 -2.65 -12.29 51.85
CA PRO A 633 -2.72 -12.35 50.38
C PRO A 633 -3.30 -13.68 49.84
N TYR A 634 -4.30 -13.60 48.97
CA TYR A 634 -4.94 -14.79 48.39
C TYR A 634 -4.21 -15.34 47.15
N GLN A 635 -4.01 -16.66 47.10
CA GLN A 635 -3.35 -17.36 45.99
C GLN A 635 -4.33 -17.63 44.83
N VAL A 636 -3.89 -17.37 43.59
CA VAL A 636 -4.63 -17.75 42.38
C VAL A 636 -4.53 -19.27 42.18
N THR A 637 -5.63 -19.99 42.43
CA THR A 637 -5.77 -21.39 42.01
C THR A 637 -6.73 -21.50 40.82
N SER A 638 -6.17 -21.67 39.63
CA SER A 638 -6.95 -21.87 38.41
C SER A 638 -7.69 -23.20 38.47
N LYS A 639 -9.01 -23.18 38.32
CA LYS A 639 -9.86 -24.36 38.18
C LYS A 639 -10.47 -24.41 36.79
N THR A 640 -9.81 -25.16 35.91
CA THR A 640 -10.36 -25.55 34.61
C THR A 640 -11.63 -26.39 34.79
N SER A 641 -12.69 -26.07 34.06
CA SER A 641 -13.94 -26.82 34.06
C SER A 641 -13.80 -28.18 33.36
N ASP A 642 -13.60 -29.25 34.14
CA ASP A 642 -13.49 -30.65 33.68
C ASP A 642 -14.88 -31.23 33.29
N PHE A 643 -15.52 -30.62 32.30
CA PHE A 643 -16.83 -31.03 31.78
C PHE A 643 -16.66 -32.13 30.72
N LEU A 644 -16.57 -33.40 31.17
CA LEU A 644 -17.06 -34.63 30.51
C LEU A 644 -16.52 -35.90 31.20
N LYS A 645 -17.21 -36.41 32.23
CA LYS A 645 -17.02 -37.77 32.75
C LYS A 645 -18.34 -38.40 33.21
N GLU A 646 -18.94 -39.22 32.36
CA GLU A 646 -19.97 -40.19 32.78
C GLU A 646 -19.33 -41.45 33.40
N PRO A 647 -20.08 -42.23 34.20
CA PRO A 647 -19.49 -43.19 35.14
C PRO A 647 -19.11 -44.55 34.54
N VAL A 648 -17.99 -45.11 35.02
CA VAL A 648 -17.58 -46.49 34.74
C VAL A 648 -18.32 -47.45 35.66
N ALA A 649 -19.09 -48.38 35.07
CA ALA A 649 -19.66 -49.54 35.76
C ALA A 649 -18.78 -50.79 35.54
N THR A 650 -17.99 -51.16 36.55
CA THR A 650 -17.06 -52.31 36.46
C THR A 650 -17.78 -53.66 36.57
N SER A 651 -17.48 -54.60 35.68
CA SER A 651 -17.69 -56.03 35.93
C SER A 651 -16.66 -56.87 35.16
N THR A 652 -15.84 -57.61 35.92
CA THR A 652 -14.77 -58.48 35.43
C THR A 652 -15.29 -59.83 34.95
N VAL A 653 -14.66 -60.42 33.91
CA VAL A 653 -14.24 -61.83 33.90
C VAL A 653 -13.20 -62.09 32.78
N THR A 654 -12.32 -63.06 33.01
CA THR A 654 -11.13 -63.37 32.20
C THR A 654 -11.36 -64.53 31.23
N GLN A 655 -10.83 -64.48 29.98
CA GLN A 655 -9.96 -65.52 29.35
C GLN A 655 -9.80 -65.44 27.81
N ARG A 656 -8.53 -65.32 27.37
CA ARG A 656 -7.79 -66.20 26.44
C ARG A 656 -8.33 -66.55 25.01
N ALA A 657 -7.43 -66.36 24.02
CA ALA A 657 -7.26 -67.05 22.73
C ALA A 657 -7.89 -66.47 21.43
N GLU A 658 -7.04 -66.39 20.40
CA GLU A 658 -7.34 -66.48 18.95
C GLU A 658 -7.76 -67.92 18.56
N PRO A 659 -8.23 -68.26 17.31
CA PRO A 659 -8.15 -67.48 16.06
C PRO A 659 -9.39 -67.53 15.11
N ALA A 660 -9.20 -66.91 13.93
CA ALA A 660 -9.86 -67.20 12.65
C ALA A 660 -11.32 -66.70 12.38
N ALA A 661 -11.64 -66.63 11.09
CA ALA A 661 -12.92 -66.21 10.48
C ALA A 661 -13.60 -67.44 9.80
N PRO A 662 -14.70 -67.36 9.01
CA PRO A 662 -15.52 -66.20 8.57
C PRO A 662 -17.08 -66.44 8.49
N LEU A 663 -17.79 -65.49 7.86
CA LEU A 663 -19.09 -65.61 7.13
C LEU A 663 -20.49 -65.66 7.85
N HIS A 664 -21.39 -64.82 7.32
CA HIS A 664 -22.80 -65.07 6.89
C HIS A 664 -24.07 -64.63 7.70
N LYS A 665 -24.77 -63.64 7.10
CA LYS A 665 -26.22 -63.59 6.72
C LYS A 665 -27.36 -63.42 7.76
N ARG A 666 -28.05 -62.26 7.66
CA ARG A 666 -29.50 -62.10 7.27
C ARG A 666 -29.77 -60.61 6.92
N THR A 667 -30.20 -60.29 5.69
CA THR A 667 -31.60 -60.05 5.24
C THR A 667 -32.14 -58.68 5.72
N TYR A 668 -32.36 -57.61 4.93
CA TYR A 668 -32.67 -57.34 3.50
C TYR A 668 -34.16 -56.99 3.25
N VAL A 669 -34.42 -55.77 2.75
CA VAL A 669 -35.60 -55.33 1.97
C VAL A 669 -35.09 -54.32 0.91
N ASP A 670 -35.72 -54.29 -0.25
CA ASP A 670 -35.34 -53.54 -1.47
C ASP A 670 -36.04 -52.15 -1.58
N GLU A 671 -35.57 -51.29 -2.51
CA GLU A 671 -36.31 -50.93 -3.74
C GLU A 671 -35.55 -49.94 -4.67
N ILE A 672 -34.94 -50.47 -5.75
CA ILE A 672 -35.07 -50.10 -7.20
C ILE A 672 -35.02 -48.60 -7.63
N THR A 673 -34.44 -48.13 -8.75
CA THR A 673 -33.42 -48.54 -9.78
C THR A 673 -33.39 -47.42 -10.84
N ALA A 674 -32.23 -47.06 -11.44
CA ALA A 674 -32.05 -46.85 -12.90
C ALA A 674 -30.75 -46.13 -13.31
N GLN A 675 -29.80 -46.89 -13.87
CA GLN A 675 -28.89 -46.44 -14.94
C GLN A 675 -28.95 -47.47 -16.08
N PRO A 676 -28.69 -47.07 -17.33
CA PRO A 676 -28.19 -47.96 -18.37
C PRO A 676 -26.70 -47.71 -18.63
N ALA A 677 -25.86 -48.72 -18.42
CA ALA A 677 -24.43 -48.72 -18.76
C ALA A 677 -24.14 -49.73 -19.88
N SER A 678 -23.00 -49.60 -20.58
CA SER A 678 -22.22 -50.70 -21.23
C SER A 678 -21.19 -50.17 -22.26
N LEU A 679 -20.10 -50.86 -22.62
CA LEU A 679 -19.27 -51.91 -21.96
C LEU A 679 -17.88 -51.97 -22.65
N THR A 680 -16.92 -52.70 -22.07
CA THR A 680 -15.53 -52.85 -22.56
C THR A 680 -15.23 -54.23 -23.17
N SER A 681 -14.28 -54.30 -24.12
CA SER A 681 -13.49 -55.53 -24.42
C SER A 681 -12.12 -55.18 -25.04
N ALA A 682 -11.23 -56.17 -25.24
CA ALA A 682 -9.80 -55.95 -25.53
C ALA A 682 -9.14 -57.01 -26.46
N LEU A 683 -7.84 -56.79 -26.76
CA LEU A 683 -6.82 -57.72 -27.29
C LEU A 683 -6.87 -58.16 -28.79
N LYS A 684 -5.93 -57.64 -29.60
CA LYS A 684 -4.80 -58.40 -30.23
C LYS A 684 -3.96 -57.59 -31.25
N GLU A 685 -2.65 -57.87 -31.28
CA GLU A 685 -1.65 -57.57 -32.34
C GLU A 685 -1.57 -58.73 -33.38
N PRO A 686 -0.71 -58.78 -34.45
CA PRO A 686 0.47 -57.95 -34.81
C PRO A 686 0.68 -57.61 -36.33
N VAL A 687 1.89 -57.10 -36.66
CA VAL A 687 2.70 -57.24 -37.92
C VAL A 687 2.98 -55.99 -38.80
N GLN A 688 4.19 -55.44 -38.60
CA GLN A 688 5.22 -54.93 -39.57
C GLN A 688 4.83 -54.38 -40.98
N THR A 689 5.45 -53.25 -41.40
CA THR A 689 6.68 -53.27 -42.24
C THR A 689 7.32 -51.89 -42.61
N LYS A 690 8.67 -51.91 -42.68
CA LYS A 690 9.61 -51.16 -43.55
C LYS A 690 9.90 -49.64 -43.36
N LYS A 691 11.22 -49.39 -43.27
CA LYS A 691 11.99 -48.13 -43.20
C LYS A 691 12.00 -47.31 -44.50
N ALA A 692 12.35 -46.02 -44.38
CA ALA A 692 13.41 -45.38 -45.19
C ALA A 692 14.10 -44.25 -44.39
N ARG A 693 15.36 -43.92 -44.73
CA ARG A 693 16.19 -42.82 -44.17
C ARG A 693 16.93 -42.16 -45.34
N PHE A 694 17.06 -40.83 -45.32
CA PHE A 694 18.16 -40.16 -46.02
C PHE A 694 18.50 -38.83 -45.36
N GLU A 695 19.81 -38.53 -45.29
CA GLU A 695 20.39 -37.23 -45.01
C GLU A 695 21.32 -36.92 -46.17
N GLU A 696 21.33 -35.69 -46.71
CA GLU A 696 22.54 -35.13 -47.30
C GLU A 696 22.46 -33.60 -47.33
N SER A 697 23.63 -32.95 -47.31
CA SER A 697 23.82 -31.51 -47.27
C SER A 697 24.75 -31.06 -48.41
N VAL A 698 24.40 -29.97 -49.10
CA VAL A 698 25.29 -29.29 -50.06
C VAL A 698 25.13 -27.77 -49.93
N SER A 699 26.22 -27.04 -50.17
CA SER A 699 26.41 -25.65 -49.74
C SER A 699 26.29 -24.60 -50.86
N SER A 700 26.16 -23.34 -50.41
CA SER A 700 26.90 -22.15 -50.92
C SER A 700 26.58 -21.48 -52.27
N ASN A 701 26.64 -20.14 -52.22
CA ASN A 701 27.11 -19.17 -53.23
C ASN A 701 26.37 -19.04 -54.58
N ASN A 702 25.72 -17.88 -54.79
CA ASN A 702 26.39 -16.76 -55.48
C ASN A 702 25.58 -15.44 -55.46
N ALA A 703 26.27 -14.34 -55.17
CA ALA A 703 26.02 -13.01 -55.75
C ALA A 703 26.96 -12.86 -56.99
N PRO A 704 26.94 -11.81 -57.86
CA PRO A 704 26.68 -10.42 -57.49
C PRO A 704 26.03 -9.46 -58.54
N SER A 705 25.82 -8.22 -58.09
CA SER A 705 26.06 -6.94 -58.81
C SER A 705 24.99 -6.28 -59.70
N MET A 706 24.92 -4.94 -59.54
CA MET A 706 24.59 -3.85 -60.49
C MET A 706 23.34 -3.98 -61.39
N ASN A 707 22.36 -3.07 -61.30
CA ASN A 707 22.51 -1.72 -61.86
C ASN A 707 21.55 -0.66 -61.24
N GLN A 708 21.99 0.61 -61.21
CA GLN A 708 21.11 1.79 -61.23
C GLN A 708 20.95 2.26 -62.70
N PRO A 709 19.97 3.13 -63.04
CA PRO A 709 20.28 4.57 -62.96
C PRO A 709 19.10 5.52 -62.58
N SER A 710 19.49 6.66 -61.99
CA SER A 710 18.95 8.01 -62.17
C SER A 710 17.44 8.33 -62.04
N ALA A 711 17.10 8.87 -60.87
CA ALA A 711 16.59 10.25 -60.65
C ALA A 711 15.63 10.94 -61.65
N MET A 712 14.57 11.56 -61.09
CA MET A 712 13.96 12.77 -61.63
C MET A 712 13.73 13.82 -60.52
N ILE A 713 13.87 15.10 -60.88
CA ILE A 713 13.85 16.26 -59.96
C ILE A 713 12.48 16.94 -59.97
N THR A 714 12.02 17.45 -58.83
CA THR A 714 11.18 18.67 -58.79
C THR A 714 11.44 19.45 -57.49
N GLN A 715 11.95 20.67 -57.61
CA GLN A 715 11.94 21.67 -56.54
C GLN A 715 10.73 22.57 -56.72
N VAL A 716 10.16 23.07 -55.61
CA VAL A 716 9.44 24.36 -55.60
C VAL A 716 9.92 25.14 -54.39
N SER A 717 10.31 26.40 -54.61
CA SER A 717 10.68 27.35 -53.57
C SER A 717 9.80 28.59 -53.66
N SER A 718 9.47 29.17 -52.52
CA SER A 718 8.95 30.55 -52.41
C SER A 718 9.47 31.15 -51.10
N SER A 719 9.56 32.48 -51.03
CA SER A 719 10.62 33.12 -50.25
C SER A 719 10.28 34.51 -49.70
N ILE A 720 10.95 34.83 -48.59
CA ILE A 720 11.30 36.17 -48.08
C ILE A 720 10.15 37.11 -47.68
N SER A 721 10.20 37.56 -46.42
CA SER A 721 9.95 38.96 -46.05
C SER A 721 10.69 39.33 -44.77
N GLN A 722 11.42 40.44 -44.84
CA GLN A 722 12.17 41.16 -43.79
C GLN A 722 12.25 42.63 -44.27
N PRO A 723 12.47 43.66 -43.42
CA PRO A 723 13.74 43.79 -42.68
C PRO A 723 13.67 44.62 -41.37
N ALA A 724 14.86 45.10 -40.95
CA ALA A 724 15.19 46.10 -39.93
C ALA A 724 15.43 45.59 -38.49
N LYS A 725 16.41 46.09 -37.71
CA LYS A 725 17.85 46.46 -37.91
C LYS A 725 18.30 47.23 -36.64
N ILE A 726 19.54 46.98 -36.17
CA ILE A 726 20.50 47.82 -35.37
C ILE A 726 21.31 46.79 -34.53
N GLU A 727 22.58 46.43 -34.80
CA GLU A 727 23.88 47.17 -34.73
C GLU A 727 24.21 47.72 -33.33
N ALA A 728 25.40 47.55 -32.71
CA ALA A 728 26.61 46.75 -32.95
C ALA A 728 27.32 46.56 -31.56
N THR A 729 28.62 46.26 -31.28
CA THR A 729 29.94 46.23 -31.96
C THR A 729 30.89 45.20 -31.29
N SER A 730 32.02 44.87 -31.94
CA SER A 730 33.37 44.48 -31.38
C SER A 730 33.49 43.38 -30.29
N GLY A 731 34.39 42.37 -30.34
CA GLY A 731 35.58 42.10 -31.21
C GLY A 731 36.90 42.63 -30.60
N PRO A 732 38.10 41.99 -30.79
CA PRO A 732 38.47 40.93 -31.75
C PRO A 732 39.28 39.71 -31.18
N LYS A 733 39.91 38.93 -32.08
CA LYS A 733 40.82 37.75 -31.88
C LYS A 733 42.30 38.19 -31.61
N PRO A 734 43.38 37.35 -31.72
CA PRO A 734 43.55 35.86 -31.74
C PRO A 734 44.77 35.34 -30.88
N VAL A 735 45.19 34.07 -31.13
CA VAL A 735 46.57 33.48 -31.09
C VAL A 735 46.80 32.32 -30.08
N GLN A 736 47.79 31.48 -30.42
CA GLN A 736 48.05 30.08 -30.08
C GLN A 736 49.47 29.94 -29.44
N VAL A 737 49.97 28.72 -29.20
CA VAL A 737 51.42 28.34 -29.09
C VAL A 737 52.15 28.51 -27.72
N THR A 738 52.33 27.36 -27.04
CA THR A 738 53.62 26.81 -26.51
C THR A 738 54.32 27.34 -25.24
N SER A 739 54.21 26.53 -24.16
CA SER A 739 55.25 25.92 -23.29
C SER A 739 56.31 26.68 -22.45
N GLN A 740 56.67 26.00 -21.35
CA GLN A 740 58.01 25.83 -20.70
C GLN A 740 58.44 26.67 -19.46
N VAL A 741 59.32 26.02 -18.66
CA VAL A 741 60.07 26.47 -17.45
C VAL A 741 59.19 26.63 -16.17
N SER A 742 59.27 25.86 -15.07
CA SER A 742 60.38 25.32 -14.21
C SER A 742 60.87 26.32 -13.13
N SER A 743 61.30 25.95 -11.92
CA SER A 743 61.58 24.62 -11.28
C SER A 743 61.68 24.70 -9.72
N THR A 744 61.99 23.54 -9.09
CA THR A 744 62.41 23.29 -7.68
C THR A 744 61.28 23.12 -6.65
N SER A 745 61.40 22.38 -5.53
CA SER A 745 62.24 21.22 -5.10
C SER A 745 61.70 20.70 -3.73
N VAL A 746 62.11 19.61 -3.06
CA VAL A 746 63.21 18.61 -3.15
C VAL A 746 62.64 17.23 -2.77
N ALA A 747 63.25 16.11 -3.19
CA ALA A 747 63.02 14.76 -2.63
C ALA A 747 64.29 13.87 -2.73
N PRO A 748 64.43 12.85 -1.86
CA PRO A 748 64.96 11.52 -2.25
C PRO A 748 64.21 10.34 -1.56
N GLN A 749 64.24 9.05 -1.95
CA GLN A 749 64.76 8.24 -3.08
C GLN A 749 63.89 6.92 -3.12
N VAL A 750 63.47 6.30 -4.24
CA VAL A 750 64.22 5.52 -5.30
C VAL A 750 64.80 4.19 -4.77
N PRO A 751 64.79 3.04 -5.48
CA PRO A 751 64.54 2.74 -6.93
C PRO A 751 63.35 1.78 -7.22
N ALA A 752 62.91 1.42 -8.45
CA ALA A 752 63.05 1.89 -9.86
C ALA A 752 62.04 1.06 -10.74
N GLU A 753 62.02 0.89 -12.08
CA GLU A 753 62.92 1.26 -13.20
C GLU A 753 62.20 1.45 -14.58
N ALA A 754 61.88 0.38 -15.35
CA ALA A 754 61.80 0.42 -16.83
C ALA A 754 60.96 -0.73 -17.47
N SER A 755 60.44 -0.68 -18.71
CA SER A 755 60.18 0.44 -19.67
C SER A 755 59.42 -0.07 -20.93
N ALA A 756 59.19 0.83 -21.92
CA ALA A 756 58.72 0.62 -23.30
C ALA A 756 57.22 0.81 -23.60
N ALA A 757 56.92 1.22 -24.84
CA ALA A 757 55.60 1.57 -25.34
C ALA A 757 55.45 1.19 -26.82
N VAL A 758 54.23 0.81 -27.23
CA VAL A 758 53.77 0.71 -28.62
C VAL A 758 52.26 0.97 -28.67
N ASP A 759 51.71 1.04 -29.89
CA ASP A 759 50.43 1.68 -30.23
C ASP A 759 49.33 0.67 -30.63
N ASP A 760 48.11 1.20 -30.80
CA ASP A 760 46.98 0.68 -31.58
C ASP A 760 45.98 -0.38 -31.00
N SER A 761 44.76 -0.29 -31.56
CA SER A 761 43.50 -1.05 -31.44
C SER A 761 43.65 -2.59 -31.34
N ASP A 762 42.76 -3.37 -30.70
CA ASP A 762 41.31 -3.53 -31.01
C ASP A 762 40.54 -4.33 -29.90
N ASP A 763 39.23 -4.56 -30.07
CA ASP A 763 38.37 -5.39 -29.19
C ASP A 763 38.73 -6.90 -29.26
N GLU A 764 39.02 -7.55 -28.12
CA GLU A 764 39.08 -9.03 -28.02
C GLU A 764 38.40 -9.59 -26.75
N LEU A 765 37.87 -10.81 -26.85
CA LEU A 765 36.99 -11.45 -25.86
C LEU A 765 37.74 -12.00 -24.64
N PRO A 766 37.18 -11.92 -23.42
CA PRO A 766 37.80 -12.50 -22.23
C PRO A 766 37.86 -14.04 -22.32
N THR A 767 39.08 -14.58 -22.25
CA THR A 767 39.35 -16.02 -22.23
C THR A 767 38.92 -16.66 -20.92
N LEU A 768 38.32 -17.86 -21.01
CA LEU A 768 38.05 -18.71 -19.84
C LEU A 768 39.36 -19.24 -19.26
N ASN A 769 39.69 -18.84 -18.02
CA ASN A 769 40.69 -19.54 -17.23
C ASN A 769 40.08 -20.83 -16.66
N MET A 770 40.70 -21.97 -16.97
CA MET A 770 40.51 -23.22 -16.23
C MET A 770 41.76 -23.41 -15.36
N ASP A 771 41.62 -23.23 -14.06
CA ASP A 771 42.66 -23.57 -13.09
C ASP A 771 42.37 -24.99 -12.54
N PRO A 772 43.30 -25.96 -12.66
CA PRO A 772 43.05 -27.35 -12.29
C PRO A 772 43.46 -27.71 -10.86
N ASP A 773 42.74 -28.69 -10.31
CA ASP A 773 43.03 -29.65 -9.23
C ASP A 773 44.32 -29.51 -8.40
N THR A 774 44.18 -29.57 -7.07
CA THR A 774 44.68 -30.75 -6.32
C THR A 774 43.83 -31.01 -5.07
N GLU A 775 43.85 -32.25 -4.60
CA GLU A 775 43.06 -32.79 -3.48
C GLU A 775 43.76 -32.54 -2.12
N ASP A 776 43.02 -32.77 -1.02
CA ASP A 776 43.51 -33.54 0.14
C ASP A 776 42.32 -34.04 0.98
N GLU A 777 42.56 -35.12 1.73
CA GLU A 777 41.57 -36.08 2.26
C GLU A 777 40.84 -35.61 3.55
N ASP A 778 39.59 -36.04 3.75
CA ASP A 778 39.23 -37.03 4.81
C ASP A 778 37.72 -37.38 4.78
N ASP A 779 37.42 -38.68 4.83
CA ASP A 779 36.07 -39.25 4.99
C ASP A 779 35.75 -39.49 6.48
N ASP A 780 34.47 -39.46 6.87
CA ASP A 780 33.98 -40.17 8.07
C ASP A 780 32.46 -40.47 7.94
N ASP A 781 32.14 -41.70 7.50
CA ASP A 781 30.77 -42.25 7.43
C ASP A 781 30.39 -42.95 8.76
N GLU A 782 29.27 -42.56 9.41
CA GLU A 782 28.54 -43.45 10.32
C GLU A 782 27.03 -43.47 10.01
N ASP A 783 26.64 -44.36 9.10
CA ASP A 783 25.24 -44.71 8.82
C ASP A 783 24.82 -45.93 9.66
N VAL A 784 23.92 -45.75 10.65
CA VAL A 784 23.42 -46.86 11.50
C VAL A 784 21.89 -46.83 11.60
N ASN A 785 21.26 -47.80 10.94
CA ASN A 785 19.81 -47.90 10.79
C ASN A 785 19.20 -48.98 11.73
N MET A 786 18.13 -48.61 12.43
CA MET A 786 17.01 -49.43 12.97
C MET A 786 17.25 -50.90 13.39
N GLY A 787 16.96 -51.22 14.66
CA GLY A 787 16.45 -52.56 15.03
C GLY A 787 16.71 -53.01 16.48
N GLY A 788 15.68 -52.96 17.34
CA GLY A 788 15.72 -53.46 18.72
C GLY A 788 14.39 -53.31 19.45
#